data_AF-A0A8H4P4S9-F1
#
_entry.id   AF-A0A8H4P4S9-F1
#
_cell.length_a   1.000
_cell.length_b   1.000
_cell.length_c   1.000
_cell.angle_alpha   90.00
_cell.angle_beta   90.00
_cell.angle_gamma   90.00
#
_symmetry.space_group_name_H-M   'P 1'
#
loop_
_entity.id
_entity.type
_entity.pdbx_description
1 polymer ?
#
loop_
_entity_poly.entity_id
_entity_poly.type
_entity_poly.pdbx_seq_one_letter_code
_entity_poly.pdbx_strand_id
1 'polypeptide(L)'
;MATPKDDTVVEAGPHHDGSDEFQPPRRRTWHHTTLFNAFVIGAVGFLAPGLWNAMSSLGAGGAQEPYLVNAANALVFGLMGILCLFGGPIANRIGLSWTLCLGAVGYPIYSAGLYVNNRYGNEWLVLVGAVTCGLSAGLFWASEGAVALGYPEPGKRGRYMNIWLWFRTGGPLVGGAIVLALNNDASAKAKGKIDPQVYLIFIALQCVAAPVALLLSPPEKVQRADGSKVIVKAEKSFKAEFRALYQASTRKDVLILLPIFWAAYFNQYNSNFQTYYFGVRARALIGFVMNFGVLLSSQIMSSLLDYKGFPIKKRIEYGFWYVVFWHIVAWVYAWVIQEKYTRTDPAWDWEDKGFVEGFFVLCLWDFSRQALQNWLYYFLATKTDNISELSRFSGILRGQESFAQAISFGINTRKWHGGRVPMGINTVLLALAAYPTWLAMRQHVPVEKHTDGEDEEIIPAVPGNLTGNALFLNEWPACILRTPMDFNLSVSQVAHWLDALPFDQTAPTPEADCQRALKRRRSFRPNESNKRRHPISPPPSQPAHERSSSTSTASPDVTRTMAPSTPSKSSAKRPATDAPMVDTDQTPRASKASGSRGPLSNAPSLSSSQSDAYSRDSKRSKRSQSPSKLFPLYGPEGHRLIRDSLSMTAPTHNISPTLRDFLGDINDVAGRHCIMPRRIKAALQEHLDTTGQFERLHEYMFFDDETSTGSGPCGASGEELVRRALRIATRSSDCSRMLSDESAWNNLVHSPLLDMLVYDMKDSPNQDVLDFVSCTTTNIDSSYHRFPDAASRVDYVLQLLPEHDPTMRRSHEALLADTAPCFNWTADRLLQQYPLAVSIETKRYGGNTAKGEQQLGIWHAAHWEFLASWVGVEPLSDLGFLPGVVVQGHTWSLVITTRRQATTTVLCSVEFGNTGSLVGVFQVLAGLRRLRSWSLEVLWPWYKQHLPGLSSPSNNEEQTSAAAGGEAI
;
A
#
# COMPACT_ATOMS: atom_id res chain seq x y z
N MET A 1 3.31 -4.50 -68.92
CA MET A 1 1.86 -4.22 -68.92
C MET A 1 1.15 -5.44 -68.37
N ALA A 2 0.20 -5.26 -67.45
CA ALA A 2 -0.67 -6.31 -66.92
C ALA A 2 -2.07 -5.72 -66.75
N THR A 3 -3.10 -6.53 -66.96
CA THR A 3 -4.51 -6.08 -66.95
C THR A 3 -5.04 -5.87 -65.53
N PRO A 4 -6.00 -4.95 -65.34
CA PRO A 4 -6.82 -4.93 -64.12
C PRO A 4 -7.69 -6.20 -64.05
N LYS A 5 -8.17 -6.52 -62.85
CA LYS A 5 -9.24 -7.50 -62.62
C LYS A 5 -10.41 -6.81 -61.93
N ASP A 6 -11.60 -7.31 -62.19
CA ASP A 6 -12.88 -6.68 -61.89
C ASP A 6 -13.22 -6.63 -60.39
N ASP A 7 -14.07 -5.65 -60.04
CA ASP A 7 -14.73 -5.58 -58.75
C ASP A 7 -15.59 -6.84 -58.50
N THR A 8 -15.51 -7.40 -57.30
CA THR A 8 -16.40 -8.48 -56.85
C THR A 8 -17.29 -7.98 -55.73
N VAL A 9 -18.56 -7.77 -56.05
CA VAL A 9 -19.63 -7.54 -55.07
C VAL A 9 -19.74 -8.76 -54.17
N VAL A 10 -19.76 -8.56 -52.86
CA VAL A 10 -20.10 -9.61 -51.90
C VAL A 10 -21.60 -9.57 -51.67
N GLU A 11 -22.29 -10.62 -52.08
CA GLU A 11 -23.75 -10.75 -51.98
C GLU A 11 -24.22 -10.81 -50.52
N ALA A 12 -25.45 -10.34 -50.28
CA ALA A 12 -26.12 -10.54 -49.00
C ALA A 12 -26.64 -11.97 -48.90
N GLY A 13 -26.22 -12.69 -47.84
CA GLY A 13 -26.78 -14.00 -47.51
C GLY A 13 -28.26 -13.91 -47.11
N PRO A 14 -29.05 -14.99 -47.27
CA PRO A 14 -30.49 -14.97 -47.03
C PRO A 14 -30.84 -14.78 -45.56
N HIS A 15 -32.06 -14.28 -45.32
CA HIS A 15 -32.67 -14.24 -43.99
C HIS A 15 -32.74 -15.66 -43.39
N HIS A 16 -32.31 -15.80 -42.14
CA HIS A 16 -32.61 -16.96 -41.30
C HIS A 16 -33.72 -16.59 -40.32
N ASP A 17 -34.63 -17.53 -40.06
CA ASP A 17 -35.76 -17.34 -39.16
C ASP A 17 -35.36 -16.99 -37.72
N GLY A 18 -36.22 -16.20 -37.08
CA GLY A 18 -36.10 -15.83 -35.68
C GLY A 18 -36.29 -17.02 -34.75
N SER A 19 -35.20 -17.53 -34.21
CA SER A 19 -35.21 -18.29 -32.96
C SER A 19 -34.13 -17.72 -32.05
N ASP A 20 -34.51 -17.33 -30.83
CA ASP A 20 -33.56 -16.85 -29.82
C ASP A 20 -32.74 -18.01 -29.25
N GLU A 21 -31.76 -18.45 -30.04
CA GLU A 21 -30.73 -19.37 -29.57
C GLU A 21 -29.89 -18.64 -28.51
N PHE A 22 -30.21 -18.90 -27.24
CA PHE A 22 -29.57 -18.34 -26.05
C PHE A 22 -28.08 -18.70 -26.02
N GLN A 23 -27.24 -17.93 -26.75
CA GLN A 23 -25.87 -18.36 -27.06
C GLN A 23 -25.08 -18.62 -25.76
N PRO A 24 -24.57 -19.85 -25.57
CA PRO A 24 -23.89 -20.21 -24.33
C PRO A 24 -22.68 -19.29 -24.13
N PRO A 25 -22.43 -18.80 -22.90
CA PRO A 25 -21.48 -17.73 -22.66
C PRO A 25 -20.07 -18.12 -23.11
N ARG A 26 -19.67 -17.62 -24.28
CA ARG A 26 -18.39 -17.95 -24.93
C ARG A 26 -17.26 -17.76 -23.93
N ARG A 27 -16.45 -18.81 -23.71
CA ARG A 27 -15.30 -18.78 -22.79
C ARG A 27 -14.36 -17.63 -23.15
N ARG A 28 -14.44 -16.54 -22.39
CA ARG A 28 -13.61 -15.35 -22.63
C ARG A 28 -12.15 -15.63 -22.29
N THR A 29 -11.23 -15.26 -23.18
CA THR A 29 -9.80 -15.38 -22.91
C THR A 29 -9.40 -14.31 -21.90
N TRP A 30 -8.91 -14.74 -20.73
CA TRP A 30 -8.70 -13.89 -19.54
C TRP A 30 -7.99 -12.56 -19.84
N HIS A 31 -6.89 -12.59 -20.58
CA HIS A 31 -6.10 -11.41 -20.93
C HIS A 31 -6.79 -10.44 -21.93
N HIS A 32 -7.87 -10.86 -22.58
CA HIS A 32 -8.71 -10.00 -23.43
C HIS A 32 -9.95 -9.46 -22.70
N THR A 33 -10.20 -9.85 -21.44
CA THR A 33 -11.32 -9.30 -20.67
C THR A 33 -11.14 -7.80 -20.40
N THR A 34 -12.25 -7.06 -20.32
CA THR A 34 -12.24 -5.65 -19.89
C THR A 34 -11.51 -5.47 -18.56
N LEU A 35 -11.72 -6.38 -17.60
CA LEU A 35 -11.13 -6.30 -16.26
C LEU A 35 -9.60 -6.44 -16.31
N PHE A 36 -9.06 -7.43 -17.02
CA PHE A 36 -7.60 -7.56 -17.16
C PHE A 36 -6.98 -6.29 -17.77
N ASN A 37 -7.60 -5.75 -18.82
CA ASN A 37 -7.12 -4.53 -19.45
C ASN A 37 -7.21 -3.30 -18.53
N ALA A 38 -8.21 -3.23 -17.65
CA ALA A 38 -8.33 -2.23 -16.59
C ALA A 38 -7.23 -2.35 -15.50
N PHE A 39 -6.78 -3.56 -15.20
CA PHE A 39 -5.61 -3.79 -14.33
C PHE A 39 -4.29 -3.45 -15.03
N VAL A 40 -4.16 -3.64 -16.36
CA VAL A 40 -2.95 -3.23 -17.11
C VAL A 40 -2.80 -1.70 -17.15
N ILE A 41 -3.82 -0.96 -17.59
CA ILE A 41 -3.82 0.51 -17.56
C ILE A 41 -3.63 1.04 -16.13
N GLY A 42 -4.23 0.39 -15.14
CA GLY A 42 -4.02 0.69 -13.71
C GLY A 42 -2.55 0.52 -13.30
N ALA A 43 -1.94 -0.64 -13.58
CA ALA A 43 -0.55 -0.91 -13.23
C ALA A 43 0.44 0.07 -13.89
N VAL A 44 0.26 0.43 -15.17
CA VAL A 44 1.07 1.49 -15.81
C VAL A 44 0.79 2.85 -15.15
N GLY A 45 -0.47 3.16 -14.84
CA GLY A 45 -0.87 4.38 -14.13
C GLY A 45 -0.27 4.52 -12.73
N PHE A 46 -0.14 3.42 -11.98
CA PHE A 46 0.58 3.38 -10.70
C PHE A 46 2.08 3.57 -10.91
N LEU A 47 2.70 2.74 -11.76
CA LEU A 47 4.16 2.71 -11.95
C LEU A 47 4.72 3.99 -12.57
N ALA A 48 4.01 4.64 -13.50
CA ALA A 48 4.49 5.84 -14.19
C ALA A 48 4.00 7.15 -13.52
N PRO A 49 2.79 7.69 -13.79
CA PRO A 49 2.35 8.94 -13.18
C PRO A 49 2.06 8.84 -11.67
N GLY A 50 1.68 7.66 -11.15
CA GLY A 50 1.49 7.43 -9.72
C GLY A 50 2.78 7.65 -8.93
N LEU A 51 3.88 7.01 -9.33
CA LEU A 51 5.20 7.24 -8.72
C LEU A 51 5.75 8.65 -9.01
N TRP A 52 5.42 9.26 -10.15
CA TRP A 52 5.76 10.67 -10.41
C TRP A 52 5.10 11.62 -9.41
N ASN A 53 3.80 11.46 -9.18
CA ASN A 53 3.07 12.22 -8.15
C ASN A 53 3.62 11.93 -6.74
N ALA A 54 4.01 10.69 -6.45
CA ALA A 54 4.66 10.32 -5.18
C ALA A 54 5.97 11.08 -4.98
N MET A 55 6.84 11.19 -6.00
CA MET A 55 8.06 11.99 -5.96
C MET A 55 7.79 13.49 -5.76
N SER A 56 6.80 14.05 -6.47
CA SER A 56 6.40 15.45 -6.27
C SER A 56 5.89 15.71 -4.85
N SER A 57 5.14 14.77 -4.27
CA SER A 57 4.67 14.83 -2.87
C SER A 57 5.81 14.66 -1.86
N LEU A 58 6.81 13.83 -2.18
CA LEU A 58 7.99 13.56 -1.35
C LEU A 58 8.92 14.76 -1.15
N GLY A 59 8.64 15.91 -1.76
CA GLY A 59 9.53 17.06 -1.73
C GLY A 59 10.76 16.85 -2.61
N ALA A 60 10.70 15.99 -3.62
CA ALA A 60 11.83 15.71 -4.51
C ALA A 60 12.29 16.96 -5.29
N GLY A 61 11.40 17.92 -5.50
CA GLY A 61 11.74 19.27 -5.97
C GLY A 61 12.00 20.30 -4.85
N GLY A 62 11.56 20.04 -3.61
CA GLY A 62 11.68 20.96 -2.47
C GLY A 62 13.11 21.16 -1.93
N ALA A 63 14.07 20.38 -2.43
CA ALA A 63 15.51 20.58 -2.20
C ALA A 63 16.15 21.60 -3.18
N GLN A 64 15.38 22.18 -4.09
CA GLN A 64 15.79 23.20 -5.06
C GLN A 64 14.98 24.48 -4.91
N GLU A 65 15.38 25.56 -5.59
CA GLU A 65 14.56 26.77 -5.64
C GLU A 65 13.19 26.49 -6.28
N PRO A 66 12.08 27.04 -5.73
CA PRO A 66 10.73 26.84 -6.28
C PRO A 66 10.60 27.21 -7.77
N TYR A 67 11.47 28.09 -8.27
CA TYR A 67 11.55 28.48 -9.66
C TYR A 67 11.83 27.29 -10.60
N LEU A 68 12.87 26.49 -10.32
CA LEU A 68 13.29 25.39 -11.21
C LEU A 68 12.19 24.32 -11.34
N VAL A 69 11.51 24.00 -10.24
CA VAL A 69 10.44 22.99 -10.20
C VAL A 69 9.18 23.48 -10.89
N ASN A 70 8.76 24.73 -10.66
CA ASN A 70 7.60 25.30 -11.33
C ASN A 70 7.86 25.48 -12.84
N ALA A 71 9.08 25.84 -13.24
CA ALA A 71 9.49 25.89 -14.64
C ALA A 71 9.50 24.49 -15.29
N ALA A 72 10.04 23.47 -14.61
CA ALA A 72 10.02 22.09 -15.09
C ALA A 72 8.58 21.55 -15.22
N ASN A 73 7.70 21.81 -14.26
CA ASN A 73 6.29 21.41 -14.35
C ASN A 73 5.55 22.16 -15.46
N ALA A 74 5.74 23.47 -15.61
CA ALA A 74 5.17 24.22 -16.72
C ALA A 74 5.63 23.68 -18.10
N LEU A 75 6.88 23.22 -18.20
CA LEU A 75 7.43 22.57 -19.40
C LEU A 75 6.83 21.18 -19.64
N VAL A 76 6.67 20.35 -18.60
CA VAL A 76 5.97 19.05 -18.66
C VAL A 76 4.54 19.27 -19.18
N PHE A 77 3.77 20.15 -18.55
CA PHE A 77 2.36 20.37 -18.89
C PHE A 77 2.19 21.09 -20.23
N GLY A 78 3.08 22.00 -20.62
CA GLY A 78 3.05 22.63 -21.94
C GLY A 78 3.25 21.62 -23.08
N LEU A 79 4.21 20.70 -22.93
CA LEU A 79 4.48 19.66 -23.91
C LEU A 79 3.44 18.53 -23.88
N MET A 80 2.96 18.15 -22.69
CA MET A 80 1.84 17.24 -22.52
C MET A 80 0.57 17.77 -23.19
N GLY A 81 0.29 19.09 -23.11
CA GLY A 81 -0.83 19.71 -23.79
C GLY A 81 -0.82 19.51 -25.31
N ILE A 82 0.35 19.71 -25.91
CA ILE A 82 0.57 19.50 -27.36
C ILE A 82 0.44 18.01 -27.73
N LEU A 83 1.07 17.11 -26.96
CA LEU A 83 1.11 15.68 -27.27
C LEU A 83 -0.18 14.94 -26.90
N CYS A 84 -0.99 15.43 -25.97
CA CYS A 84 -2.36 14.93 -25.76
C CYS A 84 -3.24 15.21 -26.98
N LEU A 85 -3.22 16.43 -27.53
CA LEU A 85 -3.99 16.79 -28.73
C LEU A 85 -3.69 15.84 -29.90
N PHE A 86 -2.41 15.62 -30.18
CA PHE A 86 -1.98 14.71 -31.26
C PHE A 86 -1.99 13.22 -30.86
N GLY A 87 -2.17 12.91 -29.58
CA GLY A 87 -2.14 11.56 -29.04
C GLY A 87 -3.28 10.68 -29.55
N GLY A 88 -4.47 11.24 -29.81
CA GLY A 88 -5.58 10.52 -30.46
C GLY A 88 -5.21 10.00 -31.86
N PRO A 89 -4.83 10.87 -32.81
CA PRO A 89 -4.27 10.47 -34.10
C PRO A 89 -3.11 9.47 -34.03
N ILE A 90 -2.21 9.60 -33.05
CA ILE A 90 -1.09 8.66 -32.89
C ILE A 90 -1.60 7.29 -32.41
N ALA A 91 -2.44 7.24 -31.38
CA ALA A 91 -3.07 6.04 -30.85
C ALA A 91 -3.86 5.25 -31.89
N ASN A 92 -4.63 5.96 -32.72
CA ASN A 92 -5.42 5.38 -33.80
C ASN A 92 -4.56 4.75 -34.91
N ARG A 93 -3.23 4.99 -34.96
CA ARG A 93 -2.33 4.47 -35.99
C ARG A 93 -1.22 3.55 -35.53
N ILE A 94 -0.65 3.74 -34.33
CA ILE A 94 0.35 2.79 -33.77
C ILE A 94 -0.28 1.77 -32.81
N GLY A 95 -1.54 1.97 -32.41
CA GLY A 95 -2.25 1.14 -31.46
C GLY A 95 -2.03 1.59 -30.01
N LEU A 96 -3.11 1.50 -29.21
CA LEU A 96 -3.14 1.99 -27.82
C LEU A 96 -2.03 1.42 -26.93
N SER A 97 -1.63 0.16 -27.11
CA SER A 97 -0.56 -0.48 -26.35
C SER A 97 0.81 0.12 -26.62
N TRP A 98 1.14 0.40 -27.88
CA TRP A 98 2.38 1.10 -28.24
C TRP A 98 2.37 2.56 -27.81
N THR A 99 1.23 3.25 -27.91
CA THR A 99 1.08 4.63 -27.40
C THR A 99 1.21 4.69 -25.88
N LEU A 100 0.66 3.71 -25.14
CA LEU A 100 0.81 3.60 -23.69
C LEU A 100 2.26 3.27 -23.30
N CYS A 101 2.94 2.40 -24.06
CA CYS A 101 4.34 2.05 -23.88
C CYS A 101 5.27 3.25 -24.09
N LEU A 102 5.16 3.94 -25.24
CA LEU A 102 5.86 5.21 -25.49
C LEU A 102 5.47 6.29 -24.47
N GLY A 103 4.26 6.20 -23.90
CA GLY A 103 3.77 7.07 -22.84
C GLY A 103 4.35 6.81 -21.45
N ALA A 104 4.99 5.66 -21.22
CA ALA A 104 5.66 5.36 -19.95
C ALA A 104 7.15 5.74 -19.94
N VAL A 105 7.82 5.80 -21.11
CA VAL A 105 9.28 5.90 -21.25
C VAL A 105 9.88 7.22 -20.72
N GLY A 106 9.15 8.34 -20.74
CA GLY A 106 9.68 9.64 -20.29
C GLY A 106 9.78 9.80 -18.78
N TYR A 107 8.92 9.12 -18.02
CA TYR A 107 8.89 9.18 -16.56
C TYR A 107 10.21 8.77 -15.87
N PRO A 108 10.83 7.61 -16.18
CA PRO A 108 12.12 7.24 -15.57
C PRO A 108 13.27 8.18 -15.96
N ILE A 109 13.19 8.87 -17.11
CA ILE A 109 14.20 9.86 -17.54
C ILE A 109 14.12 11.12 -16.67
N TYR A 110 12.92 11.61 -16.36
CA TYR A 110 12.72 12.71 -15.41
C TYR A 110 13.22 12.35 -14.00
N SER A 111 12.88 11.16 -13.52
CA SER A 111 13.32 10.66 -12.22
C SER A 111 14.84 10.47 -12.15
N ALA A 112 15.49 10.05 -13.25
CA ALA A 112 16.94 10.04 -13.38
C ALA A 112 17.54 11.46 -13.37
N GLY A 113 16.87 12.43 -14.01
CA GLY A 113 17.22 13.86 -13.89
C GLY A 113 17.21 14.34 -12.44
N LEU A 114 16.13 14.07 -11.69
CA LEU A 114 16.04 14.40 -10.28
C LEU A 114 17.07 13.66 -9.41
N TYR A 115 17.37 12.38 -9.69
CA TYR A 115 18.43 11.64 -9.01
C TYR A 115 19.80 12.30 -9.19
N VAL A 116 20.18 12.62 -10.45
CA VAL A 116 21.49 13.23 -10.74
C VAL A 116 21.56 14.67 -10.20
N ASN A 117 20.44 15.41 -10.19
CA ASN A 117 20.34 16.71 -9.52
C ASN A 117 20.54 16.58 -8.00
N ASN A 118 19.82 15.68 -7.35
CA ASN A 118 19.89 15.47 -5.91
C ASN A 118 21.32 15.05 -5.48
N ARG A 119 21.95 14.13 -6.24
CA ARG A 119 23.26 13.54 -5.92
C ARG A 119 24.46 14.39 -6.34
N TYR A 120 24.39 15.13 -7.45
CA TYR A 120 25.53 15.82 -8.07
C TYR A 120 25.28 17.32 -8.39
N GLY A 121 24.07 17.84 -8.15
CA GLY A 121 23.72 19.24 -8.46
C GLY A 121 23.42 19.53 -9.94
N ASN A 122 23.31 18.50 -10.79
CA ASN A 122 23.12 18.71 -12.23
C ASN A 122 21.68 19.15 -12.58
N GLU A 123 21.51 20.29 -13.24
CA GLU A 123 20.18 20.84 -13.57
C GLU A 123 19.69 20.50 -14.98
N TRP A 124 20.57 20.45 -16.00
CA TRP A 124 20.14 20.30 -17.39
C TRP A 124 19.37 18.99 -17.65
N LEU A 125 19.73 17.92 -16.93
CA LEU A 125 19.06 16.62 -17.07
C LEU A 125 17.66 16.62 -16.44
N VAL A 126 17.36 17.52 -15.49
CA VAL A 126 15.99 17.73 -14.99
C VAL A 126 15.12 18.34 -16.09
N LEU A 127 15.66 19.29 -16.86
CA LEU A 127 14.95 19.93 -17.98
C LEU A 127 14.77 18.98 -19.17
N VAL A 128 15.80 18.22 -19.55
CA VAL A 128 15.66 17.16 -20.59
C VAL A 128 14.71 16.05 -20.14
N GLY A 129 14.74 15.71 -18.84
CA GLY A 129 13.76 14.85 -18.20
C GLY A 129 12.34 15.41 -18.28
N ALA A 130 12.15 16.71 -18.02
CA ALA A 130 10.85 17.38 -18.11
C ALA A 130 10.31 17.40 -19.55
N VAL A 131 11.17 17.62 -20.55
CA VAL A 131 10.80 17.52 -21.97
C VAL A 131 10.36 16.11 -22.32
N THR A 132 11.18 15.11 -22.04
CA THR A 132 10.88 13.71 -22.38
C THR A 132 9.66 13.18 -21.63
N CYS A 133 9.49 13.54 -20.36
CA CYS A 133 8.31 13.22 -19.56
C CYS A 133 7.04 13.91 -20.06
N GLY A 134 7.08 15.20 -20.45
CA GLY A 134 5.92 15.91 -21.01
C GLY A 134 5.45 15.30 -22.33
N LEU A 135 6.39 15.02 -23.25
CA LEU A 135 6.10 14.37 -24.53
C LEU A 135 5.49 12.97 -24.33
N SER A 136 6.06 12.18 -23.40
CA SER A 136 5.61 10.82 -23.08
C SER A 136 4.24 10.84 -22.38
N ALA A 137 4.06 11.66 -21.34
CA ALA A 137 2.78 11.84 -20.65
C ALA A 137 1.65 12.18 -21.63
N GLY A 138 1.89 13.04 -22.63
CA GLY A 138 0.89 13.37 -23.65
C GLY A 138 0.32 12.15 -24.38
N LEU A 139 1.18 11.17 -24.70
CA LEU A 139 0.78 9.89 -25.29
C LEU A 139 0.11 8.95 -24.27
N PHE A 140 0.64 8.88 -23.04
CA PHE A 140 0.04 8.09 -21.96
C PHE A 140 -1.43 8.48 -21.76
N TRP A 141 -1.71 9.77 -21.55
CA TRP A 141 -3.05 10.27 -21.21
C TRP A 141 -4.06 10.13 -22.36
N ALA A 142 -3.60 10.19 -23.61
CA ALA A 142 -4.45 9.93 -24.77
C ALA A 142 -4.85 8.45 -24.89
N SER A 143 -3.92 7.52 -24.59
CA SER A 143 -4.21 6.08 -24.59
C SER A 143 -5.03 5.66 -23.37
N GLU A 144 -4.66 6.17 -22.18
CA GLU A 144 -5.32 5.96 -20.89
C GLU A 144 -6.83 6.20 -21.00
N GLY A 145 -7.25 7.44 -21.27
CA GLY A 145 -8.67 7.78 -21.29
C GLY A 145 -9.47 7.06 -22.38
N ALA A 146 -8.83 6.71 -23.51
CA ALA A 146 -9.47 5.91 -24.55
C ALA A 146 -9.76 4.47 -24.09
N VAL A 147 -8.82 3.84 -23.37
CA VAL A 147 -8.99 2.52 -22.78
C VAL A 147 -9.99 2.55 -21.62
N ALA A 148 -9.82 3.47 -20.67
CA ALA A 148 -10.62 3.58 -19.44
C ALA A 148 -12.12 3.80 -19.72
N LEU A 149 -12.46 4.51 -20.80
CA LEU A 149 -13.84 4.87 -21.16
C LEU A 149 -14.40 4.04 -22.32
N GLY A 150 -13.54 3.54 -23.21
CA GLY A 150 -13.92 2.81 -24.42
C GLY A 150 -13.98 1.29 -24.25
N TYR A 151 -13.15 0.69 -23.40
CA TYR A 151 -13.15 -0.77 -23.21
C TYR A 151 -14.34 -1.27 -22.37
N PRO A 152 -14.72 -0.64 -21.24
CA PRO A 152 -15.82 -1.12 -20.39
C PRO A 152 -17.18 -1.15 -21.10
N GLU A 153 -18.09 -1.95 -20.54
CA GLU A 153 -19.51 -1.93 -20.87
C GLU A 153 -20.12 -0.56 -20.50
N PRO A 154 -21.04 0.02 -21.29
CA PRO A 154 -21.59 1.36 -21.03
C PRO A 154 -22.13 1.56 -19.61
N GLY A 155 -22.84 0.56 -19.07
CA GLY A 155 -23.38 0.54 -17.71
C GLY A 155 -22.41 0.14 -16.60
N LYS A 156 -21.09 0.17 -16.86
CA LYS A 156 -20.01 -0.06 -15.86
C LYS A 156 -18.86 0.95 -15.97
N ARG A 157 -19.01 2.00 -16.79
CA ARG A 157 -17.95 2.97 -17.09
C ARG A 157 -17.47 3.70 -15.83
N GLY A 158 -18.39 4.11 -14.95
CA GLY A 158 -18.06 4.73 -13.67
C GLY A 158 -17.23 3.82 -12.76
N ARG A 159 -17.64 2.56 -12.60
CA ARG A 159 -16.94 1.55 -11.79
C ARG A 159 -15.53 1.28 -12.31
N TYR A 160 -15.36 1.13 -13.61
CA TYR A 160 -14.04 0.88 -14.22
C TYR A 160 -13.12 2.11 -14.15
N MET A 161 -13.66 3.31 -14.35
CA MET A 161 -12.95 4.56 -14.11
C MET A 161 -12.48 4.69 -12.65
N ASN A 162 -13.27 4.21 -11.68
CA ASN A 162 -12.84 4.22 -10.28
C ASN A 162 -11.75 3.15 -9.98
N ILE A 163 -11.83 1.94 -10.54
CA ILE A 163 -10.75 0.93 -10.44
C ILE A 163 -9.42 1.52 -10.92
N TRP A 164 -9.43 2.19 -12.07
CA TRP A 164 -8.25 2.87 -12.60
C TRP A 164 -7.76 4.00 -11.67
N LEU A 165 -8.67 4.80 -11.11
CA LEU A 165 -8.30 5.88 -10.18
C LEU A 165 -7.61 5.35 -8.92
N TRP A 166 -8.08 4.23 -8.35
CA TRP A 166 -7.41 3.59 -7.20
C TRP A 166 -5.95 3.27 -7.50
N PHE A 167 -5.64 2.75 -8.69
CA PHE A 167 -4.26 2.53 -9.11
C PHE A 167 -3.47 3.84 -9.30
N ARG A 168 -4.04 4.86 -9.96
CA ARG A 168 -3.39 6.18 -10.12
C ARG A 168 -3.06 6.81 -8.77
N THR A 169 -4.00 6.79 -7.83
CA THR A 169 -3.91 7.45 -6.52
C THR A 169 -3.15 6.62 -5.47
N GLY A 170 -2.97 5.32 -5.69
CA GLY A 170 -2.12 4.46 -4.85
C GLY A 170 -0.66 4.94 -4.76
N GLY A 171 -0.11 5.50 -5.85
CA GLY A 171 1.21 6.12 -5.85
C GLY A 171 1.32 7.32 -4.88
N PRO A 172 0.50 8.37 -5.06
CA PRO A 172 0.33 9.46 -4.10
C PRO A 172 0.12 9.00 -2.64
N LEU A 173 -0.72 7.99 -2.39
CA LEU A 173 -0.97 7.46 -1.05
C LEU A 173 0.30 6.89 -0.40
N VAL A 174 1.05 6.05 -1.12
CA VAL A 174 2.32 5.50 -0.62
C VAL A 174 3.37 6.60 -0.44
N GLY A 175 3.44 7.55 -1.37
CA GLY A 175 4.32 8.72 -1.26
C GLY A 175 4.01 9.55 0.00
N GLY A 176 2.75 9.96 0.16
CA GLY A 176 2.29 10.76 1.31
C GLY A 176 2.49 10.05 2.65
N ALA A 177 2.24 8.74 2.72
CA ALA A 177 2.51 7.96 3.93
C ALA A 177 4.00 7.97 4.32
N ILE A 178 4.91 7.87 3.33
CA ILE A 178 6.35 7.98 3.57
C ILE A 178 6.74 9.40 4.00
N VAL A 179 6.16 10.45 3.41
CA VAL A 179 6.42 11.84 3.85
C VAL A 179 5.97 12.04 5.29
N LEU A 180 4.76 11.58 5.64
CA LEU A 180 4.19 11.69 6.97
C LEU A 180 5.08 11.00 8.01
N ALA A 181 5.49 9.74 7.74
CA ALA A 181 6.39 9.01 8.62
C ALA A 181 7.78 9.69 8.77
N LEU A 182 8.34 10.27 7.70
CA LEU A 182 9.65 10.93 7.73
C LEU A 182 9.63 12.36 8.31
N ASN A 183 8.46 12.97 8.49
CA ASN A 183 8.31 14.35 8.95
C ASN A 183 7.38 14.45 10.18
N ASN A 184 7.29 13.40 10.99
CA ASN A 184 6.38 13.34 12.13
C ASN A 184 6.89 14.09 13.39
N ASP A 185 8.21 14.03 13.62
CA ASP A 185 8.82 14.50 14.86
C ASP A 185 8.85 16.02 15.01
N ALA A 186 8.56 16.51 16.20
CA ALA A 186 8.69 17.94 16.57
C ALA A 186 10.14 18.46 16.48
N SER A 187 11.14 17.57 16.39
CA SER A 187 12.56 17.89 16.23
C SER A 187 13.01 18.07 14.77
N ALA A 188 12.12 17.90 13.78
CA ALA A 188 12.42 17.91 12.34
C ALA A 188 12.80 19.29 11.74
N LYS A 189 13.78 19.97 12.33
CA LYS A 189 14.26 21.32 11.95
C LYS A 189 15.27 21.34 10.78
N ALA A 190 15.63 20.18 10.20
CA ALA A 190 16.61 20.09 9.11
C ALA A 190 15.94 19.82 7.76
N LYS A 191 16.18 20.68 6.76
CA LYS A 191 15.82 20.42 5.35
C LYS A 191 16.68 19.28 4.78
N GLY A 192 16.26 18.04 4.99
CA GLY A 192 16.89 16.86 4.41
C GLY A 192 16.64 16.73 2.91
N LYS A 193 17.67 16.36 2.15
CA LYS A 193 17.51 15.77 0.82
C LYS A 193 17.00 14.34 0.97
N ILE A 194 16.02 13.92 0.16
CA ILE A 194 15.60 12.51 0.07
C ILE A 194 16.85 11.66 -0.24
N ASP A 195 16.98 10.49 0.40
CA ASP A 195 18.08 9.57 0.11
C ASP A 195 18.09 9.23 -1.40
N PRO A 196 19.22 9.41 -2.11
CA PRO A 196 19.32 9.09 -3.54
C PRO A 196 18.87 7.67 -3.93
N GLN A 197 18.92 6.71 -3.00
CA GLN A 197 18.42 5.34 -3.24
C GLN A 197 16.91 5.28 -3.54
N VAL A 198 16.09 6.20 -2.99
CA VAL A 198 14.64 6.24 -3.22
C VAL A 198 14.33 6.50 -4.70
N TYR A 199 15.04 7.43 -5.33
CA TYR A 199 14.90 7.69 -6.77
C TYR A 199 15.30 6.47 -7.61
N LEU A 200 16.35 5.73 -7.23
CA LEU A 200 16.77 4.52 -7.95
C LEU A 200 15.68 3.43 -7.92
N ILE A 201 14.94 3.31 -6.81
CA ILE A 201 13.79 2.41 -6.70
C ILE A 201 12.66 2.87 -7.64
N PHE A 202 12.31 4.17 -7.62
CA PHE A 202 11.27 4.71 -8.50
C PHE A 202 11.61 4.62 -9.99
N ILE A 203 12.86 4.88 -10.38
CA ILE A 203 13.36 4.69 -11.75
C ILE A 203 13.22 3.22 -12.17
N ALA A 204 13.63 2.28 -11.30
CA ALA A 204 13.54 0.84 -11.60
C ALA A 204 12.08 0.38 -11.81
N LEU A 205 11.15 0.85 -10.96
CA LEU A 205 9.72 0.56 -11.09
C LEU A 205 9.11 1.23 -12.33
N GLN A 206 9.47 2.48 -12.63
CA GLN A 206 9.03 3.19 -13.83
C GLN A 206 9.51 2.51 -15.13
N CYS A 207 10.72 1.93 -15.14
CA CYS A 207 11.21 1.13 -16.26
C CYS A 207 10.38 -0.15 -16.52
N VAL A 208 9.65 -0.67 -15.52
CA VAL A 208 8.72 -1.81 -15.70
C VAL A 208 7.39 -1.40 -16.34
N ALA A 209 7.01 -0.12 -16.26
CA ALA A 209 5.74 0.38 -16.79
C ALA A 209 5.62 0.21 -18.32
N ALA A 210 6.70 0.42 -19.08
CA ALA A 210 6.69 0.27 -20.54
C ALA A 210 6.50 -1.20 -21.00
N PRO A 211 7.22 -2.21 -20.46
CA PRO A 211 6.89 -3.62 -20.66
C PRO A 211 5.45 -3.99 -20.29
N VAL A 212 4.92 -3.49 -19.16
CA VAL A 212 3.54 -3.78 -18.73
C VAL A 212 2.51 -3.19 -19.71
N ALA A 213 2.76 -2.02 -20.28
CA ALA A 213 1.88 -1.41 -21.29
C ALA A 213 1.69 -2.27 -22.55
N LEU A 214 2.67 -3.12 -22.90
CA LEU A 214 2.58 -4.04 -24.03
C LEU A 214 1.65 -5.26 -23.76
N LEU A 215 1.22 -5.47 -22.51
CA LEU A 215 0.21 -6.47 -22.16
C LEU A 215 -1.23 -6.00 -22.49
N LEU A 216 -1.42 -4.72 -22.84
CA LEU A 216 -2.73 -4.18 -23.20
C LEU A 216 -3.21 -4.81 -24.53
N SER A 217 -4.43 -5.34 -24.52
CA SER A 217 -5.07 -5.91 -25.70
C SER A 217 -5.42 -4.81 -26.72
N PRO A 218 -5.22 -5.05 -28.04
CA PRO A 218 -5.82 -4.22 -29.09
C PRO A 218 -7.36 -4.17 -28.96
N PRO A 219 -8.03 -3.03 -29.24
CA PRO A 219 -9.48 -2.87 -29.10
C PRO A 219 -10.32 -3.97 -29.73
N GLU A 220 -9.88 -4.45 -30.90
CA GLU A 220 -10.58 -5.43 -31.74
C GLU A 220 -10.62 -6.82 -31.09
N LYS A 221 -9.74 -7.07 -30.12
CA LYS A 221 -9.65 -8.32 -29.36
C LYS A 221 -10.35 -8.27 -28.00
N VAL A 222 -10.78 -7.10 -27.54
CA VAL A 222 -11.37 -6.90 -26.20
C VAL A 222 -12.72 -7.62 -26.09
N GLN A 223 -12.91 -8.37 -25.01
CA GLN A 223 -14.08 -9.19 -24.74
C GLN A 223 -14.82 -8.68 -23.49
N ARG A 224 -15.89 -7.92 -23.74
CA ARG A 224 -16.83 -7.46 -22.71
C ARG A 224 -17.63 -8.62 -22.12
N ALA A 225 -18.19 -8.41 -20.93
CA ALA A 225 -19.09 -9.33 -20.25
C ALA A 225 -20.51 -9.33 -20.83
N ASP A 226 -20.90 -8.27 -21.54
CA ASP A 226 -22.19 -8.13 -22.24
C ASP A 226 -22.17 -8.70 -23.68
N GLY A 227 -21.09 -9.39 -24.06
CA GLY A 227 -20.88 -9.90 -25.42
C GLY A 227 -20.60 -8.83 -26.49
N SER A 228 -20.79 -7.54 -26.18
CA SER A 228 -20.66 -6.46 -27.16
C SER A 228 -19.20 -6.15 -27.49
N LYS A 229 -18.96 -5.71 -28.73
CA LYS A 229 -17.61 -5.37 -29.21
C LYS A 229 -17.26 -3.91 -28.96
N VAL A 230 -15.97 -3.60 -28.82
CA VAL A 230 -15.45 -2.23 -28.92
C VAL A 230 -15.55 -1.80 -30.39
N ILE A 231 -16.11 -0.63 -30.64
CA ILE A 231 -16.33 -0.12 -32.00
C ILE A 231 -15.12 0.73 -32.39
N VAL A 232 -14.48 0.34 -33.49
CA VAL A 232 -13.25 0.96 -34.02
C VAL A 232 -13.53 1.48 -35.43
N LYS A 233 -13.70 2.79 -35.57
CA LYS A 233 -13.87 3.49 -36.87
C LYS A 233 -12.70 4.48 -37.00
N ALA A 234 -11.54 3.97 -37.43
CA ALA A 234 -10.28 4.71 -37.57
C ALA A 234 -10.03 5.20 -39.01
N GLU A 235 -9.25 6.26 -39.18
CA GLU A 235 -9.09 6.95 -40.47
C GLU A 235 -8.04 6.31 -41.39
N LYS A 236 -8.35 6.23 -42.69
CA LYS A 236 -7.52 5.55 -43.72
C LYS A 236 -6.13 6.17 -43.94
N SER A 237 -5.85 7.40 -43.47
CA SER A 237 -4.50 7.98 -43.48
C SER A 237 -4.21 8.83 -42.23
N PHE A 238 -2.94 9.05 -41.89
CA PHE A 238 -2.55 10.02 -40.85
C PHE A 238 -3.10 11.43 -41.14
N LYS A 239 -3.06 11.87 -42.41
CA LYS A 239 -3.62 13.15 -42.84
C LYS A 239 -5.13 13.24 -42.59
N ALA A 240 -5.84 12.11 -42.66
CA ALA A 240 -7.25 12.03 -42.30
C ALA A 240 -7.45 12.04 -40.77
N GLU A 241 -6.67 11.30 -39.97
CA GLU A 241 -6.73 11.44 -38.49
C GLU A 241 -6.47 12.88 -38.02
N PHE A 242 -5.47 13.58 -38.56
CA PHE A 242 -5.21 14.99 -38.20
C PHE A 242 -6.34 15.93 -38.66
N ARG A 243 -6.96 15.69 -39.82
CA ARG A 243 -8.16 16.42 -40.27
C ARG A 243 -9.36 16.13 -39.35
N ALA A 244 -9.56 14.90 -38.94
CA ALA A 244 -10.67 14.47 -38.09
C ALA A 244 -10.48 14.91 -36.63
N LEU A 245 -9.23 15.05 -36.15
CA LEU A 245 -8.90 15.79 -34.93
C LEU A 245 -9.26 17.27 -35.07
N TYR A 246 -8.85 17.94 -36.15
CA TYR A 246 -9.18 19.35 -36.37
C TYR A 246 -10.70 19.59 -36.42
N GLN A 247 -11.45 18.69 -37.06
CA GLN A 247 -12.92 18.69 -37.06
C GLN A 247 -13.52 18.47 -35.66
N ALA A 248 -12.95 17.55 -34.85
CA ALA A 248 -13.36 17.35 -33.46
C ALA A 248 -13.10 18.60 -32.59
N SER A 249 -11.91 19.20 -32.70
CA SER A 249 -11.51 20.41 -31.97
C SER A 249 -12.29 21.66 -32.38
N THR A 250 -12.89 21.68 -33.58
CA THR A 250 -13.74 22.78 -34.07
C THR A 250 -15.24 22.48 -33.95
N ARG A 251 -15.63 21.32 -33.39
CA ARG A 251 -17.03 20.93 -33.22
C ARG A 251 -17.69 21.77 -32.13
N LYS A 252 -18.86 22.34 -32.40
CA LYS A 252 -19.52 23.33 -31.51
C LYS A 252 -19.72 22.82 -30.08
N ASP A 253 -20.09 21.55 -29.91
CA ASP A 253 -20.33 20.92 -28.60
C ASP A 253 -19.04 20.62 -27.81
N VAL A 254 -17.87 20.66 -28.46
CA VAL A 254 -16.55 20.58 -27.84
C VAL A 254 -16.04 22.01 -27.54
N LEU A 255 -16.21 22.94 -28.46
CA LEU A 255 -15.83 24.36 -28.28
C LEU A 255 -16.53 25.00 -27.08
N ILE A 256 -17.83 24.71 -26.87
CA ILE A 256 -18.62 25.20 -25.72
C ILE A 256 -18.06 24.66 -24.37
N LEU A 257 -17.31 23.56 -24.36
CA LEU A 257 -16.70 22.99 -23.16
C LEU A 257 -15.27 23.49 -22.88
N LEU A 258 -14.63 24.22 -23.80
CA LEU A 258 -13.28 24.78 -23.58
C LEU A 258 -13.17 25.60 -22.26
N PRO A 259 -14.16 26.45 -21.88
CA PRO A 259 -14.09 27.17 -20.61
C PRO A 259 -13.96 26.26 -19.38
N ILE A 260 -14.69 25.14 -19.33
CA ILE A 260 -14.64 24.22 -18.19
C ILE A 260 -13.41 23.31 -18.23
N PHE A 261 -12.92 22.94 -19.42
CA PHE A 261 -11.64 22.22 -19.56
C PHE A 261 -10.47 23.04 -18.95
N TRP A 262 -10.52 24.36 -19.08
CA TRP A 262 -9.55 25.26 -18.45
C TRP A 262 -9.83 25.45 -16.96
N ALA A 263 -11.05 25.83 -16.58
CA ALA A 263 -11.40 26.13 -15.19
C ALA A 263 -11.24 24.92 -14.23
N ALA A 264 -11.46 23.70 -14.71
CA ALA A 264 -11.26 22.48 -13.93
C ALA A 264 -9.81 22.30 -13.42
N TYR A 265 -8.84 22.79 -14.19
CA TYR A 265 -7.41 22.51 -13.99
C TYR A 265 -6.50 23.75 -13.89
N PHE A 266 -7.07 24.96 -13.92
CA PHE A 266 -6.36 26.19 -13.60
C PHE A 266 -6.02 26.34 -12.09
N ASN A 267 -6.19 25.28 -11.29
CA ASN A 267 -6.14 25.30 -9.83
C ASN A 267 -4.79 24.84 -9.20
N GLN A 268 -3.67 25.40 -9.65
CA GLN A 268 -2.38 25.16 -8.96
C GLN A 268 -2.28 25.89 -7.60
N TYR A 269 -3.33 26.62 -7.21
CA TYR A 269 -3.34 27.38 -5.96
C TYR A 269 -3.26 26.48 -4.71
N ASN A 270 -3.76 25.24 -4.75
CA ASN A 270 -3.70 24.30 -3.62
C ASN A 270 -2.27 24.13 -3.05
N SER A 271 -1.25 24.02 -3.91
CA SER A 271 0.15 23.92 -3.46
C SER A 271 0.69 25.20 -2.84
N ASN A 272 0.21 26.36 -3.27
CA ASN A 272 0.60 27.66 -2.73
C ASN A 272 -0.13 27.95 -1.41
N PHE A 273 -1.43 27.65 -1.30
CA PHE A 273 -2.19 27.70 -0.04
C PHE A 273 -1.55 26.81 1.03
N GLN A 274 -1.16 25.58 0.67
CA GLN A 274 -0.35 24.71 1.54
C GLN A 274 0.96 25.40 1.97
N THR A 275 1.72 25.95 1.03
CA THR A 275 3.05 26.53 1.29
C THR A 275 3.01 27.84 2.07
N TYR A 276 1.94 28.63 1.96
CA TYR A 276 1.75 29.86 2.71
C TYR A 276 1.30 29.60 4.14
N TYR A 277 0.38 28.66 4.37
CA TYR A 277 -0.37 28.58 5.62
C TYR A 277 -0.08 27.38 6.53
N PHE A 278 0.85 26.49 6.15
CA PHE A 278 1.08 25.23 6.87
C PHE A 278 2.56 24.83 7.03
N GLY A 279 2.86 24.36 8.25
CA GLY A 279 4.12 23.75 8.64
C GLY A 279 4.46 22.47 7.86
N VAL A 280 5.66 21.92 8.10
CA VAL A 280 6.15 20.73 7.37
C VAL A 280 5.31 19.49 7.74
N ARG A 281 5.07 19.29 9.04
CA ARG A 281 4.21 18.22 9.59
C ARG A 281 2.81 18.30 8.96
N ALA A 282 2.14 19.44 9.14
CA ALA A 282 0.82 19.71 8.55
C ALA A 282 0.75 19.39 7.04
N ARG A 283 1.71 19.85 6.22
CA ARG A 283 1.74 19.53 4.77
C ARG A 283 1.96 18.06 4.46
N ALA A 284 2.71 17.33 5.29
CA ALA A 284 2.88 15.88 5.14
C ALA A 284 1.55 15.13 5.36
N LEU A 285 0.82 15.49 6.42
CA LEU A 285 -0.51 14.92 6.72
C LEU A 285 -1.54 15.26 5.64
N ILE A 286 -1.58 16.53 5.22
CA ILE A 286 -2.39 17.02 4.09
C ILE A 286 -2.12 16.16 2.84
N GLY A 287 -0.85 15.99 2.46
CA GLY A 287 -0.43 15.26 1.27
C GLY A 287 -0.75 13.75 1.30
N PHE A 288 -0.92 13.17 2.48
CA PHE A 288 -1.45 11.82 2.64
C PHE A 288 -2.99 11.78 2.57
N VAL A 289 -3.67 12.53 3.45
CA VAL A 289 -5.10 12.35 3.73
C VAL A 289 -6.00 12.86 2.59
N MET A 290 -5.60 13.90 1.85
CA MET A 290 -6.41 14.44 0.74
C MET A 290 -6.77 13.38 -0.33
N ASN A 291 -5.90 12.38 -0.54
CA ASN A 291 -6.13 11.30 -1.49
C ASN A 291 -7.38 10.47 -1.20
N PHE A 292 -7.76 10.29 0.08
CA PHE A 292 -8.98 9.59 0.45
C PHE A 292 -10.23 10.41 0.08
N GLY A 293 -10.18 11.74 0.19
CA GLY A 293 -11.24 12.64 -0.28
C GLY A 293 -11.44 12.58 -1.80
N VAL A 294 -10.34 12.51 -2.56
CA VAL A 294 -10.35 12.29 -4.02
C VAL A 294 -11.03 10.95 -4.36
N LEU A 295 -10.64 9.86 -3.70
CA LEU A 295 -11.20 8.53 -3.93
C LEU A 295 -12.68 8.41 -3.53
N LEU A 296 -13.08 9.04 -2.41
CA LEU A 296 -14.47 9.11 -1.96
C LEU A 296 -15.35 9.88 -2.97
N SER A 297 -14.90 11.05 -3.41
CA SER A 297 -15.58 11.85 -4.44
C SER A 297 -15.82 11.05 -5.72
N SER A 298 -14.77 10.37 -6.19
CA SER A 298 -14.84 9.50 -7.37
C SER A 298 -15.81 8.33 -7.18
N GLN A 299 -15.77 7.65 -6.03
CA GLN A 299 -16.69 6.54 -5.74
C GLN A 299 -18.16 7.01 -5.74
N ILE A 300 -18.46 8.16 -5.13
CA ILE A 300 -19.82 8.72 -5.11
C ILE A 300 -20.28 9.09 -6.53
N MET A 301 -19.48 9.89 -7.25
CA MET A 301 -19.83 10.34 -8.61
C MET A 301 -19.95 9.16 -9.59
N SER A 302 -19.02 8.21 -9.57
CA SER A 302 -19.11 7.01 -10.42
C SER A 302 -20.32 6.13 -10.08
N SER A 303 -20.73 6.06 -8.81
CA SER A 303 -21.94 5.32 -8.42
C SER A 303 -23.20 5.98 -8.96
N LEU A 304 -23.29 7.32 -8.91
CA LEU A 304 -24.40 8.10 -9.48
C LEU A 304 -24.51 7.93 -11.00
N LEU A 305 -23.38 7.85 -11.71
CA LEU A 305 -23.33 7.75 -13.17
C LEU A 305 -23.64 6.33 -13.68
N ASP A 306 -23.23 5.28 -12.96
CA ASP A 306 -23.59 3.90 -13.27
C ASP A 306 -24.98 3.49 -12.71
N TYR A 307 -25.62 4.30 -11.86
CA TYR A 307 -26.91 3.98 -11.22
C TYR A 307 -28.03 3.71 -12.22
N LYS A 308 -28.48 2.44 -12.30
CA LYS A 308 -29.42 1.99 -13.34
C LYS A 308 -30.82 2.63 -13.30
N GLY A 309 -31.31 3.04 -12.13
CA GLY A 309 -32.69 3.47 -11.93
C GLY A 309 -33.08 4.82 -12.55
N PHE A 310 -32.18 5.49 -13.28
CA PHE A 310 -32.47 6.70 -14.06
C PHE A 310 -31.93 6.59 -15.49
N PRO A 311 -32.56 7.26 -16.49
CA PRO A 311 -31.99 7.40 -17.84
C PRO A 311 -30.63 8.10 -17.82
N ILE A 312 -29.76 7.82 -18.81
CA ILE A 312 -28.38 8.35 -18.86
C ILE A 312 -28.38 9.88 -18.82
N LYS A 313 -29.29 10.52 -19.57
CA LYS A 313 -29.52 11.98 -19.54
C LYS A 313 -29.76 12.52 -18.13
N LYS A 314 -30.58 11.84 -17.32
CA LYS A 314 -30.91 12.27 -15.94
C LYS A 314 -29.72 12.12 -14.99
N ARG A 315 -28.92 11.06 -15.12
CA ARG A 315 -27.67 10.89 -14.35
C ARG A 315 -26.67 12.02 -14.65
N ILE A 316 -26.55 12.41 -15.92
CA ILE A 316 -25.73 13.54 -16.35
C ILE A 316 -26.24 14.86 -15.75
N GLU A 317 -27.56 15.10 -15.75
CA GLU A 317 -28.18 16.30 -15.15
C GLU A 317 -27.98 16.37 -13.62
N TYR A 318 -28.24 15.27 -12.89
CA TYR A 318 -28.00 15.22 -11.44
C TYR A 318 -26.51 15.35 -11.10
N GLY A 319 -25.63 14.70 -11.88
CA GLY A 319 -24.18 14.81 -11.72
C GLY A 319 -23.67 16.23 -11.96
N PHE A 320 -24.25 16.98 -12.91
CA PHE A 320 -23.91 18.39 -13.14
C PHE A 320 -24.26 19.25 -11.94
N TRP A 321 -25.49 19.14 -11.42
CA TRP A 321 -25.90 19.92 -10.25
C TRP A 321 -25.16 19.53 -8.97
N TYR A 322 -24.80 18.25 -8.78
CA TYR A 322 -23.89 17.80 -7.73
C TYR A 322 -22.51 18.48 -7.85
N VAL A 323 -21.95 18.53 -9.07
CA VAL A 323 -20.66 19.20 -9.33
C VAL A 323 -20.74 20.69 -9.05
N VAL A 324 -21.81 21.38 -9.48
CA VAL A 324 -22.04 22.80 -9.21
C VAL A 324 -22.16 23.06 -7.71
N PHE A 325 -22.97 22.27 -6.99
CA PHE A 325 -23.13 22.38 -5.54
C PHE A 325 -21.79 22.26 -4.80
N TRP A 326 -21.02 21.21 -5.05
CA TRP A 326 -19.73 21.02 -4.36
C TRP A 326 -18.67 22.07 -4.75
N HIS A 327 -18.73 22.65 -5.95
CA HIS A 327 -17.88 23.80 -6.28
C HIS A 327 -18.30 25.07 -5.53
N ILE A 328 -19.61 25.36 -5.42
CA ILE A 328 -20.07 26.52 -4.64
C ILE A 328 -19.66 26.35 -3.17
N VAL A 329 -19.90 25.18 -2.57
CA VAL A 329 -19.47 24.88 -1.19
C VAL A 329 -17.96 25.04 -1.02
N ALA A 330 -17.16 24.39 -1.87
CA ALA A 330 -15.69 24.44 -1.77
C ALA A 330 -15.14 25.87 -1.94
N TRP A 331 -15.61 26.62 -2.95
CA TRP A 331 -15.06 27.93 -3.25
C TRP A 331 -15.56 29.04 -2.32
N VAL A 332 -16.81 28.99 -1.85
CA VAL A 332 -17.29 29.95 -0.83
C VAL A 332 -16.54 29.73 0.49
N TYR A 333 -16.41 28.47 0.94
CA TYR A 333 -15.65 28.15 2.15
C TYR A 333 -14.17 28.55 2.01
N ALA A 334 -13.56 28.26 0.84
CA ALA A 334 -12.20 28.69 0.54
C ALA A 334 -12.02 30.21 0.64
N TRP A 335 -12.91 31.02 0.05
CA TRP A 335 -12.79 32.49 0.12
C TRP A 335 -12.90 33.03 1.56
N VAL A 336 -13.75 32.42 2.41
CA VAL A 336 -13.87 32.81 3.83
C VAL A 336 -12.58 32.51 4.60
N ILE A 337 -12.03 31.30 4.48
CA ILE A 337 -10.79 30.93 5.17
C ILE A 337 -9.58 31.67 4.57
N GLN A 338 -9.55 31.89 3.25
CA GLN A 338 -8.51 32.68 2.59
C GLN A 338 -8.46 34.11 3.14
N GLU A 339 -9.62 34.75 3.32
CA GLU A 339 -9.71 36.10 3.87
C GLU A 339 -9.26 36.14 5.33
N LYS A 340 -9.63 35.12 6.12
CA LYS A 340 -9.17 34.95 7.51
C LYS A 340 -7.64 34.84 7.58
N TYR A 341 -7.05 33.94 6.80
CA TYR A 341 -5.62 33.63 6.87
C TYR A 341 -4.73 34.72 6.26
N THR A 342 -5.19 35.42 5.22
CA THR A 342 -4.44 36.58 4.67
C THR A 342 -4.25 37.68 5.72
N ARG A 343 -5.16 37.81 6.69
CA ARG A 343 -5.10 38.84 7.74
C ARG A 343 -4.20 38.47 8.92
N THR A 344 -3.97 37.18 9.16
CA THR A 344 -3.20 36.68 10.32
C THR A 344 -1.87 36.03 9.95
N ASP A 345 -1.61 35.79 8.66
CA ASP A 345 -0.44 35.11 8.07
C ASP A 345 0.09 33.91 8.89
N PRO A 346 -0.77 32.91 9.20
CA PRO A 346 -0.44 31.83 10.12
C PRO A 346 0.37 30.73 9.43
N ALA A 347 1.19 30.00 10.19
CA ALA A 347 1.94 28.83 9.72
C ALA A 347 1.55 27.58 10.51
N TRP A 348 0.32 27.09 10.32
CA TRP A 348 -0.30 26.07 11.16
C TRP A 348 0.43 24.72 11.14
N ASP A 349 0.69 24.17 12.31
CA ASP A 349 0.99 22.75 12.50
C ASP A 349 -0.30 21.94 12.72
N TRP A 350 -0.28 20.61 12.65
CA TRP A 350 -1.52 19.82 12.73
C TRP A 350 -2.15 19.80 14.14
N GLU A 351 -1.38 20.17 15.16
CA GLU A 351 -1.83 20.32 16.55
C GLU A 351 -2.55 21.67 16.78
N ASP A 352 -2.43 22.63 15.86
CA ASP A 352 -3.07 23.94 15.99
C ASP A 352 -4.57 23.89 15.70
N LYS A 353 -5.36 24.59 16.53
CA LYS A 353 -6.82 24.73 16.33
C LYS A 353 -7.21 25.32 14.97
N GLY A 354 -6.31 26.08 14.33
CA GLY A 354 -6.51 26.62 12.98
C GLY A 354 -6.34 25.58 11.87
N PHE A 355 -5.51 24.54 12.04
CA PHE A 355 -5.19 23.58 10.97
C PHE A 355 -6.41 23.04 10.25
N VAL A 356 -7.41 22.60 11.03
CA VAL A 356 -8.61 21.92 10.54
C VAL A 356 -9.40 22.79 9.55
N GLU A 357 -9.51 24.10 9.80
CA GLU A 357 -10.28 25.00 8.93
C GLU A 357 -9.73 25.01 7.50
N GLY A 358 -8.43 25.26 7.35
CA GLY A 358 -7.74 25.28 6.06
C GLY A 358 -7.48 23.89 5.46
N PHE A 359 -7.34 22.86 6.29
CA PHE A 359 -7.29 21.46 5.84
C PHE A 359 -8.57 21.10 5.06
N PHE A 360 -9.75 21.47 5.59
CA PHE A 360 -11.02 21.25 4.90
C PHE A 360 -11.13 22.05 3.59
N VAL A 361 -10.51 23.23 3.45
CA VAL A 361 -10.47 23.96 2.17
C VAL A 361 -9.80 23.10 1.08
N LEU A 362 -8.65 22.53 1.40
CA LEU A 362 -7.88 21.69 0.47
C LEU A 362 -8.63 20.40 0.13
N CYS A 363 -9.21 19.73 1.12
CA CYS A 363 -10.04 18.54 0.90
C CYS A 363 -11.28 18.84 0.04
N LEU A 364 -11.98 19.96 0.27
CA LEU A 364 -13.16 20.33 -0.51
C LEU A 364 -12.82 20.69 -1.97
N TRP A 365 -11.70 21.39 -2.22
CA TRP A 365 -11.23 21.65 -3.59
C TRP A 365 -10.85 20.38 -4.35
N ASP A 366 -10.16 19.43 -3.71
CA ASP A 366 -9.78 18.17 -4.34
C ASP A 366 -10.99 17.25 -4.55
N PHE A 367 -11.93 17.24 -3.61
CA PHE A 367 -13.21 16.55 -3.74
C PHE A 367 -14.06 17.13 -4.88
N SER A 368 -14.21 18.46 -4.96
CA SER A 368 -14.98 19.10 -6.04
C SER A 368 -14.33 18.85 -7.40
N ARG A 369 -13.00 19.04 -7.50
CA ARG A 369 -12.24 18.82 -8.74
C ARG A 369 -12.37 17.38 -9.24
N GLN A 370 -12.30 16.38 -8.36
CA GLN A 370 -12.47 14.98 -8.77
C GLN A 370 -13.91 14.64 -9.17
N ALA A 371 -14.93 15.26 -8.54
CA ALA A 371 -16.32 15.10 -8.95
C ALA A 371 -16.54 15.65 -10.37
N LEU A 372 -16.02 16.85 -10.65
CA LEU A 372 -16.02 17.45 -11.98
C LEU A 372 -15.27 16.58 -12.99
N GLN A 373 -14.09 16.07 -12.63
CA GLN A 373 -13.32 15.18 -13.51
C GLN A 373 -14.12 13.93 -13.90
N ASN A 374 -14.69 13.18 -12.94
CA ASN A 374 -15.46 11.98 -13.23
C ASN A 374 -16.71 12.30 -14.08
N TRP A 375 -17.44 13.35 -13.74
CA TRP A 375 -18.61 13.79 -14.52
C TRP A 375 -18.23 14.16 -15.96
N LEU A 376 -17.15 14.93 -16.14
CA LEU A 376 -16.72 15.43 -17.44
C LEU A 376 -16.23 14.32 -18.36
N TYR A 377 -15.47 13.33 -17.84
CA TYR A 377 -15.06 12.16 -18.60
C TYR A 377 -16.23 11.26 -18.98
N TYR A 378 -17.19 11.04 -18.07
CA TYR A 378 -18.38 10.27 -18.39
C TYR A 378 -19.25 10.98 -19.44
N PHE A 379 -19.49 12.28 -19.27
CA PHE A 379 -20.23 13.12 -20.21
C PHE A 379 -19.62 13.03 -21.62
N LEU A 380 -18.30 13.19 -21.72
CA LEU A 380 -17.56 13.08 -22.98
C LEU A 380 -17.59 11.66 -23.56
N ALA A 381 -17.60 10.61 -22.73
CA ALA A 381 -17.78 9.22 -23.15
C ALA A 381 -19.21 8.89 -23.64
N THR A 382 -20.22 9.72 -23.34
CA THR A 382 -21.58 9.60 -23.92
C THR A 382 -21.76 10.35 -25.24
N LYS A 383 -20.71 11.00 -25.76
CA LYS A 383 -20.72 11.70 -27.07
C LYS A 383 -20.34 10.83 -28.27
N THR A 384 -19.86 9.60 -28.06
CA THR A 384 -19.49 8.68 -29.15
C THR A 384 -19.43 7.21 -28.68
N ASP A 385 -19.75 6.29 -29.58
CA ASP A 385 -19.53 4.85 -29.44
C ASP A 385 -18.14 4.40 -29.92
N ASN A 386 -17.49 5.24 -30.74
CA ASN A 386 -16.25 4.95 -31.46
C ASN A 386 -15.02 5.26 -30.60
N ILE A 387 -14.20 4.25 -30.30
CA ILE A 387 -12.98 4.45 -29.52
C ILE A 387 -11.97 5.37 -30.22
N SER A 388 -11.97 5.41 -31.56
CA SER A 388 -11.07 6.27 -32.35
C SER A 388 -11.50 7.74 -32.38
N GLU A 389 -12.73 8.06 -32.00
CA GLU A 389 -13.19 9.44 -31.76
C GLU A 389 -13.01 9.80 -30.28
N LEU A 390 -13.28 8.85 -29.38
CA LEU A 390 -13.08 8.98 -27.93
C LEU A 390 -11.61 9.24 -27.56
N SER A 391 -10.65 8.65 -28.29
CA SER A 391 -9.22 8.94 -28.15
C SER A 391 -8.87 10.39 -28.51
N ARG A 392 -9.49 10.95 -29.55
CA ARG A 392 -9.35 12.37 -29.92
C ARG A 392 -9.99 13.27 -28.86
N PHE A 393 -11.17 12.92 -28.34
CA PHE A 393 -11.82 13.68 -27.27
C PHE A 393 -11.02 13.68 -25.96
N SER A 394 -10.50 12.52 -25.54
CA SER A 394 -9.59 12.43 -24.40
C SER A 394 -8.37 13.31 -24.60
N GLY A 395 -7.75 13.26 -25.79
CA GLY A 395 -6.61 14.09 -26.18
C GLY A 395 -6.91 15.59 -26.18
N ILE A 396 -8.10 16.01 -26.63
CA ILE A 396 -8.54 17.40 -26.57
C ILE A 396 -8.74 17.85 -25.11
N LEU A 397 -9.51 17.10 -24.32
CA LEU A 397 -9.77 17.43 -22.91
C LEU A 397 -8.46 17.51 -22.10
N ARG A 398 -7.66 16.43 -22.09
CA ARG A 398 -6.35 16.40 -21.41
C ARG A 398 -5.40 17.48 -21.94
N GLY A 399 -5.43 17.76 -23.24
CA GLY A 399 -4.63 18.80 -23.86
C GLY A 399 -4.92 20.18 -23.28
N GLN A 400 -6.20 20.54 -23.19
CA GLN A 400 -6.65 21.82 -22.63
C GLN A 400 -6.47 21.89 -21.10
N GLU A 401 -6.75 20.81 -20.36
CA GLU A 401 -6.42 20.70 -18.92
C GLU A 401 -4.92 20.97 -18.67
N SER A 402 -4.04 20.50 -19.57
CA SER A 402 -2.58 20.67 -19.44
C SER A 402 -2.12 22.09 -19.75
N PHE A 403 -2.68 22.75 -20.77
CA PHE A 403 -2.36 24.16 -21.04
C PHE A 403 -2.81 25.08 -19.89
N ALA A 404 -3.99 24.81 -19.31
CA ALA A 404 -4.47 25.52 -18.12
C ALA A 404 -3.53 25.32 -16.91
N GLN A 405 -3.03 24.10 -16.68
CA GLN A 405 -2.00 23.83 -15.66
C GLN A 405 -0.70 24.58 -15.95
N ALA A 406 -0.17 24.50 -17.18
CA ALA A 406 1.09 25.16 -17.55
C ALA A 406 1.05 26.68 -17.31
N ILE A 407 -0.06 27.34 -17.66
CA ILE A 407 -0.27 28.77 -17.42
C ILE A 407 -0.51 29.05 -15.93
N SER A 408 -1.22 28.18 -15.20
CA SER A 408 -1.39 28.30 -13.74
C SER A 408 -0.05 28.20 -13.00
N PHE A 409 0.83 27.24 -13.33
CA PHE A 409 2.21 27.18 -12.84
C PHE A 409 2.99 28.44 -13.19
N GLY A 410 2.90 28.92 -14.44
CA GLY A 410 3.56 30.14 -14.90
C GLY A 410 3.16 31.40 -14.11
N ILE A 411 1.86 31.61 -13.88
CA ILE A 411 1.34 32.75 -13.10
C ILE A 411 1.77 32.65 -11.63
N ASN A 412 1.81 31.44 -11.06
CA ASN A 412 2.22 31.18 -9.68
C ASN A 412 3.75 31.26 -9.46
N THR A 413 4.56 31.59 -10.47
CA THR A 413 5.98 31.96 -10.28
C THR A 413 6.15 33.34 -9.61
N ARG A 414 5.14 34.22 -9.68
CA ARG A 414 5.15 35.52 -8.99
C ARG A 414 4.66 35.38 -7.55
N LYS A 415 5.27 36.12 -6.63
CA LYS A 415 4.81 36.25 -5.24
C LYS A 415 3.56 37.13 -5.18
N TRP A 416 2.39 36.51 -5.21
CA TRP A 416 1.10 37.17 -5.00
C TRP A 416 0.77 37.22 -3.50
N HIS A 417 0.41 38.39 -2.96
CA HIS A 417 0.05 38.51 -1.54
C HIS A 417 -1.20 37.67 -1.22
N GLY A 418 -1.03 36.70 -0.31
CA GLY A 418 -2.00 35.63 -0.02
C GLY A 418 -2.34 34.71 -1.20
N GLY A 419 -1.78 34.90 -2.39
CA GLY A 419 -2.20 34.16 -3.60
C GLY A 419 -3.61 34.49 -4.11
N ARG A 420 -4.24 35.58 -3.64
CA ARG A 420 -5.63 35.94 -3.96
C ARG A 420 -5.87 36.16 -5.47
N VAL A 421 -4.85 36.54 -6.25
CA VAL A 421 -4.98 36.78 -7.70
C VAL A 421 -5.18 35.47 -8.49
N PRO A 422 -4.31 34.44 -8.40
CA PRO A 422 -4.59 33.11 -8.96
C PRO A 422 -5.98 32.56 -8.60
N MET A 423 -6.37 32.68 -7.33
CA MET A 423 -7.67 32.22 -6.82
C MET A 423 -8.85 33.02 -7.42
N GLY A 424 -8.70 34.34 -7.56
CA GLY A 424 -9.65 35.22 -8.25
C GLY A 424 -9.84 34.85 -9.72
N ILE A 425 -8.75 34.66 -10.46
CA ILE A 425 -8.80 34.26 -11.88
C ILE A 425 -9.54 32.92 -12.02
N ASN A 426 -9.24 31.91 -11.18
CA ASN A 426 -9.93 30.63 -11.29
C ASN A 426 -11.42 30.72 -10.88
N THR A 427 -11.76 31.53 -9.88
CA THR A 427 -13.16 31.77 -9.49
C THR A 427 -13.96 32.37 -10.66
N VAL A 428 -13.38 33.35 -11.36
CA VAL A 428 -13.98 33.97 -12.56
C VAL A 428 -14.09 32.96 -13.71
N LEU A 429 -13.05 32.15 -13.96
CA LEU A 429 -13.10 31.10 -14.99
C LEU A 429 -14.20 30.07 -14.70
N LEU A 430 -14.35 29.61 -13.45
CA LEU A 430 -15.42 28.68 -13.06
C LEU A 430 -16.82 29.29 -13.24
N ALA A 431 -17.01 30.55 -12.85
CA ALA A 431 -18.28 31.26 -13.03
C ALA A 431 -18.64 31.43 -14.52
N LEU A 432 -17.66 31.83 -15.35
CA LEU A 432 -17.84 31.96 -16.80
C LEU A 432 -18.03 30.60 -17.50
N ALA A 433 -17.46 29.52 -16.96
CA ALA A 433 -17.59 28.17 -17.50
C ALA A 433 -18.92 27.48 -17.15
N ALA A 434 -19.60 27.89 -16.07
CA ALA A 434 -20.83 27.24 -15.61
C ALA A 434 -21.96 27.26 -16.66
N TYR A 435 -22.24 28.42 -17.26
CA TYR A 435 -23.31 28.56 -18.25
C TYR A 435 -23.04 27.81 -19.57
N PRO A 436 -21.85 27.91 -20.21
CA PRO A 436 -21.48 27.06 -21.34
C PRO A 436 -21.59 25.56 -21.04
N THR A 437 -21.14 25.12 -19.87
CA THR A 437 -21.21 23.70 -19.46
C THR A 437 -22.65 23.23 -19.31
N TRP A 438 -23.51 24.03 -18.65
CA TRP A 438 -24.94 23.76 -18.56
C TRP A 438 -25.61 23.72 -19.95
N LEU A 439 -25.25 24.64 -20.85
CA LEU A 439 -25.79 24.68 -22.21
C LEU A 439 -25.41 23.42 -23.00
N ALA A 440 -24.14 23.01 -22.96
CA ALA A 440 -23.67 21.77 -23.57
C ALA A 440 -24.36 20.55 -22.96
N MET A 441 -24.47 20.47 -21.63
CA MET A 441 -25.20 19.39 -20.92
C MET A 441 -26.67 19.33 -21.34
N ARG A 442 -27.35 20.48 -21.42
CA ARG A 442 -28.77 20.58 -21.78
C ARG A 442 -29.01 20.17 -23.23
N GLN A 443 -28.18 20.62 -24.16
CA GLN A 443 -28.26 20.30 -25.59
C GLN A 443 -27.80 18.88 -25.94
N HIS A 444 -26.97 18.24 -25.11
CA HIS A 444 -26.43 16.92 -25.38
C HIS A 444 -27.49 15.81 -25.29
N VAL A 445 -27.66 15.07 -26.39
CA VAL A 445 -28.38 13.78 -26.41
C VAL A 445 -27.32 12.67 -26.29
N PRO A 446 -27.39 11.81 -25.26
CA PRO A 446 -26.48 10.67 -25.14
C PRO A 446 -26.57 9.74 -26.34
N VAL A 447 -25.44 9.17 -26.77
CA VAL A 447 -25.44 8.04 -27.71
C VAL A 447 -25.85 6.79 -26.94
N GLU A 448 -27.15 6.55 -26.87
CA GLU A 448 -27.73 5.34 -26.29
C GLU A 448 -27.65 4.19 -27.32
N LYS A 449 -27.49 2.96 -26.82
CA LYS A 449 -27.64 1.77 -27.66
C LYS A 449 -29.07 1.30 -27.54
N HIS A 450 -29.74 1.09 -28.66
CA HIS A 450 -30.81 0.11 -28.69
C HIS A 450 -30.21 -1.25 -28.32
N THR A 451 -30.75 -1.86 -27.26
CA THR A 451 -30.82 -3.31 -27.18
C THR A 451 -31.97 -3.73 -28.09
N ASP A 452 -31.63 -4.26 -29.26
CA ASP A 452 -32.60 -4.99 -30.08
C ASP A 452 -33.10 -6.17 -29.21
N GLY A 453 -34.35 -6.11 -28.73
CA GLY A 453 -34.87 -7.05 -27.71
C GLY A 453 -35.83 -6.49 -26.65
N GLU A 454 -36.15 -5.18 -26.66
CA GLU A 454 -37.31 -4.64 -25.94
C GLU A 454 -38.19 -3.85 -26.93
N ASP A 455 -39.34 -4.40 -27.31
CA ASP A 455 -40.34 -3.70 -28.11
C ASP A 455 -40.97 -2.57 -27.27
N GLU A 456 -40.87 -1.32 -27.71
CA GLU A 456 -41.67 -0.23 -27.11
C GLU A 456 -43.16 -0.46 -27.42
N GLU A 457 -43.93 -0.81 -26.39
CA GLU A 457 -45.39 -0.84 -26.48
C GLU A 457 -45.90 0.58 -26.78
N ILE A 458 -46.30 0.81 -28.03
CA ILE A 458 -46.72 2.14 -28.52
C ILE A 458 -48.06 2.52 -27.87
N ILE A 459 -48.00 3.19 -26.72
CA ILE A 459 -49.16 3.82 -26.10
C ILE A 459 -49.66 4.92 -27.05
N PRO A 460 -50.89 4.82 -27.61
CA PRO A 460 -51.38 5.78 -28.58
C PRO A 460 -51.62 7.15 -27.91
N ALA A 461 -51.13 8.22 -28.54
CA ALA A 461 -51.21 9.57 -28.00
C ALA A 461 -52.66 10.06 -27.88
N VAL A 462 -53.07 10.47 -26.67
CA VAL A 462 -54.33 11.16 -26.43
C VAL A 462 -54.17 12.65 -26.77
N PRO A 463 -54.93 13.21 -27.72
CA PRO A 463 -54.81 14.62 -28.10
C PRO A 463 -55.65 15.53 -27.17
N GLY A 464 -55.07 16.63 -26.69
CA GLY A 464 -55.78 17.62 -25.88
C GLY A 464 -54.95 18.86 -25.57
N ASN A 465 -55.25 19.97 -26.26
CA ASN A 465 -54.71 21.29 -25.91
C ASN A 465 -55.36 21.80 -24.62
N LEU A 466 -54.64 22.63 -23.85
CA LEU A 466 -55.01 24.04 -23.63
C LEU A 466 -53.96 24.83 -22.81
N THR A 467 -54.08 26.15 -22.91
CA THR A 467 -53.46 27.25 -22.13
C THR A 467 -53.21 26.95 -20.63
N GLY A 468 -52.26 27.57 -19.92
CA GLY A 468 -51.43 28.74 -20.21
C GLY A 468 -51.33 29.68 -18.99
N ASN A 469 -50.36 30.61 -18.99
CA ASN A 469 -50.10 31.66 -17.97
C ASN A 469 -49.46 31.25 -16.62
N ALA A 470 -48.67 32.21 -16.12
CA ALA A 470 -47.73 32.14 -15.00
C ALA A 470 -48.31 32.55 -13.63
N LEU A 471 -47.43 32.57 -12.60
CA LEU A 471 -47.65 32.92 -11.18
C LEU A 471 -48.39 31.79 -10.41
N PHE A 472 -47.99 31.43 -9.18
CA PHE A 472 -47.69 32.30 -8.04
C PHE A 472 -46.49 31.89 -7.15
N LEU A 473 -46.12 32.80 -6.25
CA LEU A 473 -45.29 32.56 -5.05
C LEU A 473 -46.18 32.17 -3.85
N ASN A 474 -45.57 31.52 -2.85
CA ASN A 474 -46.16 31.07 -1.57
C ASN A 474 -47.16 29.90 -1.75
N GLU A 475 -47.05 28.78 -1.03
CA GLU A 475 -47.16 28.68 0.44
C GLU A 475 -46.29 27.57 1.06
N TRP A 476 -45.99 27.71 2.36
CA TRP A 476 -45.44 26.67 3.23
C TRP A 476 -46.49 26.26 4.28
N PRO A 477 -46.82 24.97 4.41
CA PRO A 477 -47.35 24.42 5.66
C PRO A 477 -46.20 23.78 6.45
N ALA A 478 -45.79 24.41 7.54
CA ALA A 478 -44.83 23.81 8.48
C ALA A 478 -45.56 22.81 9.40
N CYS A 479 -45.60 21.53 9.02
CA CYS A 479 -46.05 20.43 9.89
C CYS A 479 -45.35 19.11 9.56
N ILE A 480 -44.36 18.75 10.39
CA ILE A 480 -43.94 17.41 10.87
C ILE A 480 -42.51 17.58 11.42
N LEU A 481 -42.44 18.07 12.66
CA LEU A 481 -41.24 18.10 13.50
C LEU A 481 -41.66 17.74 14.93
N ARG A 482 -42.08 16.47 15.15
CA ARG A 482 -42.18 15.80 16.46
C ARG A 482 -42.63 14.33 16.33
N THR A 483 -41.66 13.44 16.15
CA THR A 483 -41.67 12.05 16.66
C THR A 483 -40.22 11.54 16.56
N PRO A 484 -39.61 11.01 17.64
CA PRO A 484 -38.37 10.26 17.49
C PRO A 484 -38.67 8.93 16.78
N MET A 485 -37.80 8.52 15.85
CA MET A 485 -37.75 7.13 15.39
C MET A 485 -36.55 6.47 16.07
N ASP A 486 -36.84 5.74 17.16
CA ASP A 486 -35.83 4.97 17.89
C ASP A 486 -35.38 3.78 17.04
N PHE A 487 -34.17 3.86 16.47
CA PHE A 487 -33.53 2.75 15.76
C PHE A 487 -32.94 1.71 16.74
N ASN A 488 -33.80 1.14 17.58
CA ASN A 488 -33.47 -0.02 18.41
C ASN A 488 -33.61 -1.32 17.61
N LEU A 489 -32.60 -1.62 16.77
CA LEU A 489 -32.41 -2.93 16.15
C LEU A 489 -31.28 -3.66 16.87
N SER A 490 -31.63 -4.63 17.72
CA SER A 490 -30.65 -5.45 18.43
C SER A 490 -30.01 -6.49 17.51
N VAL A 491 -28.70 -6.74 17.68
CA VAL A 491 -27.90 -7.69 16.87
C VAL A 491 -28.56 -9.08 16.79
N SER A 492 -29.26 -9.50 17.85
CA SER A 492 -30.02 -10.74 17.92
C SER A 492 -31.07 -10.93 16.82
N GLN A 493 -31.71 -9.85 16.33
CA GLN A 493 -32.70 -9.97 15.25
C GLN A 493 -32.05 -10.20 13.88
N VAL A 494 -30.81 -9.73 13.68
CA VAL A 494 -30.03 -10.01 12.46
C VAL A 494 -29.49 -11.44 12.49
N ALA A 495 -29.03 -11.92 13.64
CA ALA A 495 -28.64 -13.32 13.83
C ALA A 495 -29.81 -14.28 13.54
N HIS A 496 -30.96 -14.07 14.18
CA HIS A 496 -32.15 -14.92 14.00
C HIS A 496 -32.71 -14.88 12.56
N TRP A 497 -32.40 -13.86 11.76
CA TRP A 497 -32.72 -13.83 10.32
C TRP A 497 -31.73 -14.64 9.48
N LEU A 498 -30.43 -14.63 9.83
CA LEU A 498 -29.40 -15.44 9.18
C LEU A 498 -29.59 -16.93 9.48
N ASP A 499 -29.92 -17.28 10.72
CA ASP A 499 -30.19 -18.66 11.16
C ASP A 499 -31.48 -19.25 10.57
N ALA A 500 -32.37 -18.40 10.03
CA ALA A 500 -33.62 -18.80 9.38
C ALA A 500 -33.48 -19.11 7.88
N LEU A 501 -32.26 -19.08 7.32
CA LEU A 501 -32.02 -19.36 5.90
C LEU A 501 -31.77 -20.87 5.67
N PRO A 502 -32.66 -21.59 4.95
CA PRO A 502 -32.54 -23.04 4.77
C PRO A 502 -31.42 -23.39 3.77
N PHE A 503 -30.23 -23.71 4.29
CA PHE A 503 -29.12 -24.27 3.52
C PHE A 503 -29.21 -25.80 3.42
N ASP A 504 -30.21 -26.29 2.69
CA ASP A 504 -30.21 -27.68 2.26
C ASP A 504 -30.62 -27.80 0.78
N GLN A 505 -29.66 -28.18 -0.06
CA GLN A 505 -29.85 -28.52 -1.47
C GLN A 505 -28.97 -29.72 -1.81
N THR A 506 -29.56 -30.90 -1.73
CA THR A 506 -28.94 -32.17 -2.12
C THR A 506 -28.49 -32.14 -3.59
N ALA A 507 -27.20 -32.36 -3.83
CA ALA A 507 -26.67 -32.47 -5.19
C ALA A 507 -27.17 -33.76 -5.87
N PRO A 508 -27.57 -33.71 -7.16
CA PRO A 508 -28.07 -34.89 -7.87
C PRO A 508 -26.95 -35.91 -8.13
N THR A 509 -27.24 -37.17 -7.86
CA THR A 509 -26.35 -38.31 -8.13
C THR A 509 -26.25 -38.62 -9.63
N PRO A 510 -25.04 -38.82 -10.19
CA PRO A 510 -24.89 -39.34 -11.54
C PRO A 510 -25.08 -40.86 -11.54
N GLU A 511 -26.21 -41.32 -12.07
CA GLU A 511 -26.39 -42.75 -12.41
C GLU A 511 -25.51 -43.16 -13.61
N ALA A 512 -25.39 -44.48 -13.82
CA ALA A 512 -24.41 -45.08 -14.70
C ALA A 512 -24.93 -45.35 -16.12
N ASP A 513 -24.15 -46.15 -16.86
CA ASP A 513 -24.42 -46.72 -18.18
C ASP A 513 -24.37 -45.79 -19.42
N CYS A 514 -23.87 -46.21 -20.61
CA CYS A 514 -23.15 -47.46 -20.90
C CYS A 514 -22.02 -47.33 -21.94
N GLN A 515 -20.96 -48.08 -21.67
CA GLN A 515 -19.88 -48.59 -22.52
C GLN A 515 -19.97 -48.38 -24.06
N ARG A 516 -18.85 -47.94 -24.67
CA ARG A 516 -17.99 -48.75 -25.58
C ARG A 516 -16.78 -47.97 -26.14
N ALA A 517 -15.69 -48.59 -26.62
CA ALA A 517 -14.80 -49.60 -26.01
C ALA A 517 -13.64 -49.99 -26.98
N LEU A 518 -12.42 -49.50 -26.75
CA LEU A 518 -11.16 -50.05 -27.29
C LEU A 518 -10.07 -49.83 -26.20
N LYS A 519 -9.71 -50.77 -25.30
CA LYS A 519 -8.95 -52.03 -25.53
C LYS A 519 -7.84 -51.79 -26.57
N ARG A 520 -6.53 -51.84 -26.27
CA ARG A 520 -5.70 -52.77 -25.45
C ARG A 520 -4.28 -52.13 -25.27
N ARG A 521 -3.31 -52.54 -24.44
CA ARG A 521 -3.13 -53.64 -23.44
C ARG A 521 -2.00 -53.29 -22.42
N ARG A 522 -2.02 -53.99 -21.29
CA ARG A 522 -1.19 -53.94 -20.04
C ARG A 522 0.37 -53.89 -20.12
N SER A 523 0.93 -53.42 -18.99
CA SER A 523 2.01 -54.01 -18.12
C SER A 523 3.53 -53.84 -18.38
N PHE A 524 4.18 -53.03 -17.51
CA PHE A 524 5.39 -53.30 -16.70
C PHE A 524 5.60 -54.79 -16.32
N ARG A 525 6.77 -55.42 -16.08
CA ARG A 525 8.22 -55.14 -15.75
C ARG A 525 9.06 -56.37 -16.29
N PRO A 526 10.37 -56.65 -16.02
CA PRO A 526 11.45 -55.97 -15.25
C PRO A 526 12.86 -55.85 -15.94
N ASN A 527 13.84 -55.33 -15.18
CA ASN A 527 15.33 -55.43 -15.22
C ASN A 527 16.23 -54.91 -16.37
N GLU A 528 17.15 -54.01 -15.97
CA GLU A 528 18.62 -53.94 -16.20
C GLU A 528 19.21 -54.14 -17.62
N SER A 529 20.06 -53.25 -18.16
CA SER A 529 21.33 -52.80 -17.54
C SER A 529 22.04 -51.66 -18.30
N ASN A 530 23.23 -51.26 -17.82
CA ASN A 530 24.30 -50.48 -18.49
C ASN A 530 24.26 -48.93 -18.60
N LYS A 531 25.01 -48.31 -17.67
CA LYS A 531 26.10 -47.31 -17.89
C LYS A 531 25.79 -45.91 -18.47
N ARG A 532 26.01 -44.90 -17.61
CA ARG A 532 26.13 -43.47 -17.93
C ARG A 532 27.34 -43.15 -18.84
N ARG A 533 27.27 -42.02 -19.57
CA ARG A 533 28.44 -41.24 -20.02
C ARG A 533 28.20 -39.74 -19.77
N HIS A 534 29.27 -39.02 -19.42
CA HIS A 534 29.32 -37.55 -19.37
C HIS A 534 30.34 -37.04 -20.42
N PRO A 535 30.16 -35.84 -20.97
CA PRO A 535 31.25 -34.92 -21.34
C PRO A 535 31.51 -33.98 -20.13
N ILE A 536 32.66 -34.00 -19.44
CA ILE A 536 34.04 -33.63 -19.85
C ILE A 536 34.21 -32.11 -20.05
N SER A 537 35.16 -31.55 -19.30
CA SER A 537 35.58 -30.14 -19.32
C SER A 537 37.10 -30.03 -19.57
N PRO A 538 37.61 -28.96 -20.23
CA PRO A 538 39.05 -28.65 -20.25
C PRO A 538 39.55 -27.94 -18.96
N PRO A 539 40.88 -27.88 -18.72
CA PRO A 539 41.43 -27.64 -17.37
C PRO A 539 42.15 -26.27 -17.15
N PRO A 540 42.54 -25.94 -15.89
CA PRO A 540 43.33 -24.75 -15.54
C PRO A 540 44.73 -25.05 -14.93
N SER A 541 45.76 -24.20 -15.18
CA SER A 541 46.81 -23.78 -14.20
C SER A 541 47.86 -22.80 -14.78
N GLN A 542 48.60 -22.11 -13.90
CA GLN A 542 49.75 -21.18 -14.11
C GLN A 542 51.12 -21.95 -13.95
N PRO A 543 52.37 -21.38 -13.88
CA PRO A 543 52.80 -19.97 -13.69
C PRO A 543 54.16 -19.43 -14.27
N ALA A 544 54.35 -18.09 -14.11
CA ALA A 544 55.57 -17.32 -13.74
C ALA A 544 56.85 -17.14 -14.63
N HIS A 545 57.57 -16.03 -14.33
CA HIS A 545 58.88 -15.51 -14.81
C HIS A 545 58.98 -14.90 -16.23
N GLU A 546 59.83 -13.90 -16.55
CA GLU A 546 60.32 -12.71 -15.81
C GLU A 546 61.00 -11.70 -16.79
N ARG A 547 61.07 -10.40 -16.43
CA ARG A 547 62.04 -9.34 -16.85
C ARG A 547 62.46 -9.08 -18.33
N SER A 548 62.05 -7.88 -18.79
CA SER A 548 62.87 -6.78 -19.37
C SER A 548 63.51 -6.78 -20.79
N SER A 549 63.46 -5.55 -21.36
CA SER A 549 64.47 -4.81 -22.17
C SER A 549 64.72 -5.07 -23.68
N SER A 550 64.19 -4.12 -24.48
CA SER A 550 64.89 -3.23 -25.46
C SER A 550 65.35 -3.70 -26.87
N THR A 551 65.19 -2.75 -27.83
CA THR A 551 65.93 -2.55 -29.11
C THR A 551 65.79 -3.60 -30.23
N SER A 552 65.83 -3.28 -31.55
CA SER A 552 65.79 -1.99 -32.29
C SER A 552 65.59 -2.20 -33.83
N THR A 553 65.52 -1.10 -34.61
CA THR A 553 65.68 -0.98 -36.09
C THR A 553 64.60 -1.55 -37.03
N ALA A 554 64.25 -0.94 -38.18
CA ALA A 554 64.52 0.42 -38.72
C ALA A 554 63.48 0.83 -39.81
N SER A 555 63.50 2.11 -40.20
CA SER A 555 62.66 2.83 -41.19
C SER A 555 63.06 2.52 -42.68
N PRO A 556 62.53 3.18 -43.76
CA PRO A 556 61.84 4.49 -43.90
C PRO A 556 60.41 4.38 -44.56
N ASP A 557 59.59 5.44 -44.70
CA ASP A 557 59.81 6.58 -45.63
C ASP A 557 59.12 7.93 -45.29
N VAL A 558 59.77 9.02 -45.76
CA VAL A 558 59.25 10.32 -46.22
C VAL A 558 58.31 11.17 -45.32
N THR A 559 58.93 12.10 -44.55
CA THR A 559 58.74 13.60 -44.52
C THR A 559 57.37 14.28 -44.78
N ARG A 560 56.99 15.41 -44.13
CA ARG A 560 57.66 16.29 -43.14
C ARG A 560 56.67 17.23 -42.39
N THR A 561 57.12 17.72 -41.22
CA THR A 561 56.54 18.66 -40.24
C THR A 561 56.47 20.15 -40.73
N MET A 562 55.83 21.11 -40.03
CA MET A 562 56.33 21.83 -38.83
C MET A 562 55.21 22.48 -37.97
N ALA A 563 55.48 22.65 -36.66
CA ALA A 563 54.74 23.49 -35.69
C ALA A 563 55.49 24.83 -35.43
N PRO A 564 55.15 25.67 -34.42
CA PRO A 564 55.46 25.41 -33.00
C PRO A 564 54.42 26.00 -31.99
N SER A 565 54.81 26.19 -30.71
CA SER A 565 53.91 26.43 -29.57
C SER A 565 54.35 27.54 -28.58
N THR A 566 53.38 28.18 -27.90
CA THR A 566 53.51 29.03 -26.66
C THR A 566 54.29 30.37 -26.82
N PRO A 567 54.08 31.46 -26.00
CA PRO A 567 53.81 31.50 -24.55
C PRO A 567 52.72 32.51 -24.08
N SER A 568 52.84 33.07 -22.87
CA SER A 568 51.75 33.73 -22.10
C SER A 568 51.97 35.21 -21.72
N LYS A 569 50.86 35.90 -21.40
CA LYS A 569 50.71 37.21 -20.71
C LYS A 569 51.12 38.49 -21.47
N SER A 570 50.18 39.42 -21.61
CA SER A 570 50.19 40.72 -20.87
C SER A 570 48.97 41.58 -21.28
N SER A 571 48.93 42.84 -20.84
CA SER A 571 47.77 43.76 -20.91
C SER A 571 48.13 45.07 -21.63
N ALA A 572 47.18 45.74 -22.30
CA ALA A 572 46.74 47.12 -21.94
C ALA A 572 45.92 47.88 -23.02
N LYS A 573 45.04 48.76 -22.50
CA LYS A 573 44.59 50.08 -23.01
C LYS A 573 43.71 50.24 -24.27
N ARG A 574 42.68 51.09 -24.08
CA ARG A 574 41.95 51.90 -25.08
C ARG A 574 42.75 53.19 -25.40
N PRO A 575 42.32 54.04 -26.36
CA PRO A 575 41.23 55.03 -26.17
C PRO A 575 40.08 54.77 -27.18
N ALA A 576 38.98 55.54 -27.39
CA ALA A 576 38.26 56.69 -26.79
C ALA A 576 36.84 56.68 -27.46
N THR A 577 35.75 57.35 -27.06
CA THR A 577 35.26 58.17 -25.91
C THR A 577 33.70 58.10 -25.98
N ASP A 578 32.84 58.67 -25.12
CA ASP A 578 33.00 59.56 -23.95
C ASP A 578 31.99 59.20 -22.82
N ALA A 579 31.53 60.16 -22.01
CA ALA A 579 30.70 59.99 -20.80
C ALA A 579 29.80 61.22 -20.51
N PRO A 580 29.06 61.33 -19.37
CA PRO A 580 28.74 60.38 -18.29
C PRO A 580 27.19 60.13 -18.23
N MET A 581 26.43 59.80 -17.17
CA MET A 581 26.53 59.48 -15.73
C MET A 581 25.19 58.75 -15.34
N VAL A 582 24.86 58.17 -14.17
CA VAL A 582 25.46 57.95 -12.83
C VAL A 582 25.03 56.55 -12.35
N ASP A 583 25.78 55.91 -11.44
CA ASP A 583 25.30 54.87 -10.51
C ASP A 583 26.22 54.86 -9.25
N THR A 584 25.86 54.21 -8.12
CA THR A 584 26.55 54.44 -6.82
C THR A 584 26.62 53.23 -5.86
N ASP A 585 27.84 52.97 -5.36
CA ASP A 585 28.32 52.14 -4.21
C ASP A 585 27.85 50.69 -4.03
N GLN A 586 28.68 49.66 -3.77
CA GLN A 586 30.04 49.43 -3.20
C GLN A 586 30.12 48.86 -1.75
N THR A 587 30.48 47.57 -1.70
CA THR A 587 31.51 46.85 -0.88
C THR A 587 32.14 47.50 0.37
N PRO A 588 32.52 46.69 1.40
CA PRO A 588 33.85 46.05 1.36
C PRO A 588 33.98 44.62 1.97
N ARG A 589 35.21 44.08 1.91
CA ARG A 589 35.68 42.78 2.48
C ARG A 589 36.75 42.99 3.56
N ALA A 590 37.06 41.94 4.33
CA ALA A 590 38.33 41.78 5.07
C ALA A 590 39.16 40.57 4.53
N SER A 591 40.41 40.40 4.99
CA SER A 591 41.49 39.72 4.23
C SER A 591 42.26 38.60 4.98
N LYS A 592 43.26 38.00 4.31
CA LYS A 592 44.02 36.80 4.71
C LYS A 592 45.35 37.09 5.43
N ALA A 593 45.89 36.10 6.14
CA ALA A 593 47.31 35.95 6.47
C ALA A 593 47.76 34.46 6.37
N SER A 594 49.07 34.15 6.41
CA SER A 594 49.62 32.80 6.22
C SER A 594 51.07 32.63 6.74
N GLY A 595 51.48 31.44 7.22
CA GLY A 595 52.92 31.14 7.36
C GLY A 595 53.36 29.84 8.08
N SER A 596 54.53 29.33 7.65
CA SER A 596 55.50 28.45 8.36
C SER A 596 55.28 26.92 8.52
N ARG A 597 56.35 26.21 8.95
CA ARG A 597 56.54 24.74 8.99
C ARG A 597 57.33 24.24 10.23
N GLY A 598 56.71 23.40 11.09
CA GLY A 598 57.34 22.40 12.00
C GLY A 598 58.33 22.88 13.10
N PRO A 599 58.91 21.98 13.95
CA PRO A 599 58.63 20.53 14.16
C PRO A 599 58.48 20.06 15.65
N LEU A 600 57.99 18.82 15.84
CA LEU A 600 58.22 17.84 16.95
C LEU A 600 58.24 18.25 18.46
N SER A 601 57.29 17.71 19.26
CA SER A 601 57.51 16.91 20.50
C SER A 601 56.17 16.57 21.22
N ASN A 602 56.18 15.80 22.33
CA ASN A 602 55.05 14.96 22.78
C ASN A 602 54.39 15.35 24.13
N ALA A 603 53.03 15.32 24.15
CA ALA A 603 52.13 14.75 25.19
C ALA A 603 52.17 15.30 26.66
N PRO A 604 51.21 14.95 27.56
CA PRO A 604 49.96 14.17 27.38
C PRO A 604 48.66 14.88 27.87
N SER A 605 47.48 14.46 27.38
CA SER A 605 46.20 14.66 28.10
C SER A 605 45.03 13.79 27.60
N LEU A 606 44.56 12.90 28.49
CA LEU A 606 43.16 12.52 28.79
C LEU A 606 42.12 12.42 27.64
N SER A 607 42.03 11.21 27.07
CA SER A 607 40.80 10.41 26.91
C SER A 607 39.43 11.09 26.68
N SER A 608 38.94 11.01 25.43
CA SER A 608 37.53 10.69 25.12
C SER A 608 37.49 9.74 23.91
N SER A 609 36.63 8.73 23.91
CA SER A 609 36.76 7.54 23.05
C SER A 609 36.21 7.67 21.62
N GLN A 610 36.74 6.82 20.74
CA GLN A 610 36.47 6.76 19.29
C GLN A 610 34.98 6.72 18.91
N SER A 611 34.61 7.54 17.92
CA SER A 611 33.34 7.42 17.18
C SER A 611 33.57 6.65 15.87
N ASP A 612 33.30 5.35 15.87
CA ASP A 612 33.53 4.51 14.68
C ASP A 612 32.52 4.76 13.55
N ALA A 613 33.01 4.75 12.31
CA ALA A 613 32.24 5.09 11.12
C ALA A 613 31.51 3.87 10.51
N TYR A 614 30.19 3.85 10.58
CA TYR A 614 29.38 2.79 9.97
C TYR A 614 29.28 2.90 8.45
N SER A 615 29.91 1.95 7.75
CA SER A 615 29.84 1.81 6.29
C SER A 615 28.46 1.34 5.81
N ARG A 616 27.82 2.11 4.92
CA ARG A 616 26.59 1.72 4.20
C ARG A 616 26.91 0.80 3.01
N ASP A 617 27.22 -0.46 3.28
CA ASP A 617 27.47 -1.49 2.26
C ASP A 617 26.17 -2.06 1.65
N SER A 618 26.09 -2.07 0.31
CA SER A 618 24.88 -2.36 -0.46
C SER A 618 24.60 -3.86 -0.63
N LYS A 619 23.37 -4.30 -0.36
CA LYS A 619 22.94 -5.71 -0.51
C LYS A 619 21.52 -5.72 -1.11
N ARG A 620 21.29 -6.01 -2.39
CA ARG A 620 21.81 -7.10 -3.27
C ARG A 620 21.67 -8.45 -2.58
N SER A 621 20.93 -9.38 -3.22
CA SER A 621 20.56 -10.71 -2.75
C SER A 621 21.51 -11.29 -1.70
N LYS A 622 21.09 -11.28 -0.43
CA LYS A 622 21.89 -11.82 0.67
C LYS A 622 21.77 -13.34 0.68
N ARG A 623 22.84 -14.03 0.28
CA ARG A 623 23.13 -15.39 0.74
C ARG A 623 23.05 -15.42 2.27
N SER A 624 22.49 -16.49 2.84
CA SER A 624 22.21 -16.66 4.28
C SER A 624 23.31 -16.11 5.19
N GLN A 625 22.96 -15.15 6.05
CA GLN A 625 23.88 -14.64 7.07
C GLN A 625 24.01 -15.67 8.20
N SER A 626 25.24 -16.05 8.56
CA SER A 626 25.52 -16.96 9.68
C SER A 626 24.93 -16.40 11.00
N PRO A 627 24.34 -17.25 11.87
CA PRO A 627 23.85 -16.83 13.20
C PRO A 627 24.93 -16.14 14.06
N SER A 628 26.20 -16.53 13.89
CA SER A 628 27.39 -15.90 14.50
C SER A 628 27.70 -14.47 14.02
N LYS A 629 26.81 -13.86 13.22
CA LYS A 629 26.83 -12.44 12.84
C LYS A 629 25.53 -11.69 13.20
N LEU A 630 24.65 -12.32 13.98
CA LEU A 630 23.42 -11.73 14.53
C LEU A 630 23.49 -11.61 16.07
N PHE A 631 24.29 -12.46 16.71
CA PHE A 631 24.56 -12.44 18.14
C PHE A 631 26.07 -12.48 18.42
N PRO A 632 26.55 -11.91 19.53
CA PRO A 632 25.79 -11.11 20.51
C PRO A 632 25.51 -9.68 20.02
N LEU A 633 24.42 -9.07 20.50
CA LEU A 633 24.21 -7.62 20.44
C LEU A 633 24.59 -6.97 21.76
N TYR A 634 24.96 -5.70 21.69
CA TYR A 634 25.33 -4.87 22.84
C TYR A 634 24.45 -3.61 22.85
N GLY A 635 24.08 -3.19 24.05
CA GLY A 635 23.31 -1.98 24.36
C GLY A 635 24.06 -1.03 25.30
N PRO A 636 23.43 0.10 25.70
CA PRO A 636 23.99 0.99 26.70
C PRO A 636 24.03 0.30 28.08
N GLU A 637 24.81 0.86 29.01
CA GLU A 637 24.83 0.44 30.43
C GLU A 637 25.18 -1.05 30.65
N GLY A 638 25.89 -1.67 29.70
CA GLY A 638 26.27 -3.08 29.76
C GLY A 638 25.16 -4.06 29.35
N HIS A 639 24.05 -3.58 28.77
CA HIS A 639 23.01 -4.44 28.22
C HIS A 639 23.53 -5.34 27.10
N ARG A 640 23.12 -6.60 27.09
CA ARG A 640 23.56 -7.61 26.12
C ARG A 640 22.41 -8.51 25.72
N LEU A 641 22.31 -8.81 24.42
CA LEU A 641 21.48 -9.91 23.92
C LEU A 641 22.41 -10.99 23.37
N ILE A 642 22.48 -12.12 24.05
CA ILE A 642 23.31 -13.25 23.64
C ILE A 642 22.42 -14.40 23.16
N ARG A 643 22.97 -15.30 22.35
CA ARG A 643 22.32 -16.55 21.94
C ARG A 643 23.06 -17.72 22.55
N ASP A 644 22.33 -18.68 23.08
CA ASP A 644 22.88 -19.95 23.55
C ASP A 644 22.02 -21.13 23.07
N SER A 645 22.55 -22.35 23.13
CA SER A 645 21.91 -23.54 22.56
C SER A 645 21.42 -24.51 23.63
N LEU A 646 20.16 -24.95 23.50
CA LEU A 646 19.58 -26.00 24.34
C LEU A 646 20.16 -27.37 24.00
N SER A 647 21.35 -27.64 24.55
CA SER A 647 22.07 -28.91 24.43
C SER A 647 21.48 -29.95 25.39
N MET A 648 20.57 -30.79 24.88
CA MET A 648 19.93 -31.84 25.69
C MET A 648 20.87 -33.00 26.04
N THR A 649 21.99 -33.15 25.33
CA THR A 649 23.00 -34.22 25.58
C THR A 649 24.15 -33.77 26.48
N ALA A 650 24.35 -32.47 26.65
CA ALA A 650 25.38 -31.88 27.50
C ALA A 650 24.92 -30.48 27.96
N PRO A 651 24.13 -30.37 29.05
CA PRO A 651 23.60 -29.09 29.51
C PRO A 651 24.71 -28.19 30.04
N THR A 652 24.96 -27.09 29.34
CA THR A 652 26.00 -26.08 29.66
C THR A 652 25.58 -25.08 30.73
N HIS A 653 24.34 -25.14 31.21
CA HIS A 653 23.72 -24.13 32.09
C HIS A 653 23.02 -24.77 33.29
N ASN A 654 22.96 -24.01 34.38
CA ASN A 654 22.14 -24.36 35.55
C ASN A 654 20.65 -23.99 35.26
N ILE A 655 19.99 -24.78 34.41
CA ILE A 655 18.58 -24.62 34.02
C ILE A 655 17.70 -24.91 35.24
N SER A 656 16.76 -24.00 35.56
CA SER A 656 15.83 -24.17 36.68
C SER A 656 14.98 -25.43 36.51
N PRO A 657 14.48 -26.04 37.62
CA PRO A 657 13.55 -27.17 37.52
C PRO A 657 12.31 -26.80 36.68
N THR A 658 11.71 -25.65 36.96
CA THR A 658 10.53 -25.12 36.22
C THR A 658 10.73 -25.02 34.71
N LEU A 659 11.90 -24.58 34.25
CA LEU A 659 12.21 -24.51 32.82
C LEU A 659 12.56 -25.89 32.24
N ARG A 660 13.17 -26.79 33.03
CA ARG A 660 13.44 -28.17 32.60
C ARG A 660 12.14 -28.94 32.37
N ASP A 661 11.20 -28.84 33.30
CA ASP A 661 9.94 -29.57 33.27
C ASP A 661 9.06 -29.05 32.11
N PHE A 662 8.97 -27.72 31.95
CA PHE A 662 8.31 -27.09 30.80
C PHE A 662 8.93 -27.49 29.45
N LEU A 663 10.27 -27.61 29.36
CA LEU A 663 10.94 -28.14 28.17
C LEU A 663 10.70 -29.64 27.97
N GLY A 664 10.46 -30.41 29.04
CA GLY A 664 9.99 -31.79 28.98
C GLY A 664 8.63 -31.87 28.29
N ASP A 665 7.64 -31.14 28.80
CA ASP A 665 6.28 -31.08 28.24
C ASP A 665 6.28 -30.72 26.74
N ILE A 666 7.14 -29.78 26.34
CA ILE A 666 7.26 -29.35 24.94
C ILE A 666 7.96 -30.38 24.06
N ASN A 667 8.91 -31.16 24.58
CA ASN A 667 9.50 -32.30 23.87
C ASN A 667 8.50 -33.46 23.73
N ASP A 668 7.64 -33.70 24.72
CA ASP A 668 6.56 -34.68 24.64
C ASP A 668 5.53 -34.29 23.57
N VAL A 669 5.16 -33.01 23.49
CA VAL A 669 4.37 -32.46 22.36
C VAL A 669 5.10 -32.66 21.03
N ALA A 670 6.41 -32.41 20.94
CA ALA A 670 7.21 -32.67 19.74
C ALA A 670 7.24 -34.17 19.35
N GLY A 671 7.19 -35.07 20.34
CA GLY A 671 7.02 -36.52 20.19
C GLY A 671 5.58 -36.98 19.88
N ARG A 672 4.62 -36.04 19.82
CA ARG A 672 3.17 -36.25 19.62
C ARG A 672 2.47 -36.94 20.80
N HIS A 673 2.96 -36.79 22.02
CA HIS A 673 2.28 -37.27 23.23
C HIS A 673 1.18 -36.29 23.66
N CYS A 674 -0.01 -36.82 23.98
CA CYS A 674 -1.16 -36.06 24.54
C CYS A 674 -1.55 -34.80 23.75
N ILE A 675 -1.44 -34.83 22.41
CA ILE A 675 -1.68 -33.66 21.56
C ILE A 675 -3.15 -33.45 21.13
N MET A 676 -4.00 -34.46 21.20
CA MET A 676 -5.38 -34.43 20.70
C MET A 676 -6.40 -34.87 21.77
N PRO A 677 -7.55 -34.19 21.93
CA PRO A 677 -8.57 -34.62 22.89
C PRO A 677 -9.28 -35.87 22.37
N ARG A 678 -9.55 -36.86 23.21
CA ARG A 678 -10.11 -38.16 22.77
C ARG A 678 -11.42 -38.01 21.98
N ARG A 679 -12.20 -36.94 22.21
CA ARG A 679 -13.43 -36.61 21.46
C ARG A 679 -13.26 -36.48 19.93
N ILE A 680 -12.08 -36.09 19.42
CA ILE A 680 -11.88 -35.97 17.96
C ILE A 680 -11.54 -37.31 17.27
N LYS A 681 -11.22 -38.36 18.04
CA LYS A 681 -10.61 -39.59 17.51
C LYS A 681 -11.45 -40.28 16.44
N ALA A 682 -12.78 -40.31 16.60
CA ALA A 682 -13.69 -40.94 15.64
C ALA A 682 -13.71 -40.19 14.29
N ALA A 683 -14.04 -38.89 14.31
CA ALA A 683 -14.08 -38.04 13.11
C ALA A 683 -12.71 -37.94 12.41
N LEU A 684 -11.61 -37.97 13.17
CA LEU A 684 -10.26 -37.98 12.63
C LEU A 684 -9.93 -39.30 11.92
N GLN A 685 -10.31 -40.44 12.50
CA GLN A 685 -10.12 -41.76 11.88
C GLN A 685 -10.95 -41.89 10.60
N GLU A 686 -12.24 -41.54 10.64
CA GLU A 686 -13.13 -41.53 9.47
C GLU A 686 -12.58 -40.65 8.33
N HIS A 687 -12.04 -39.47 8.65
CA HIS A 687 -11.43 -38.59 7.67
C HIS A 687 -10.17 -39.20 7.03
N LEU A 688 -9.30 -39.83 7.82
CA LEU A 688 -8.08 -40.48 7.31
C LEU A 688 -8.41 -41.68 6.40
N ASP A 689 -9.37 -42.51 6.81
CA ASP A 689 -9.84 -43.66 6.03
C ASP A 689 -10.51 -43.22 4.72
N THR A 690 -11.34 -42.18 4.76
CA THR A 690 -12.02 -41.62 3.58
C THR A 690 -11.05 -40.96 2.59
N THR A 691 -9.98 -40.33 3.08
CA THR A 691 -9.00 -39.63 2.22
C THR A 691 -7.78 -40.46 1.82
N GLY A 692 -7.60 -41.66 2.40
CA GLY A 692 -6.48 -42.54 2.11
C GLY A 692 -5.12 -41.98 2.55
N GLN A 693 -5.10 -41.14 3.59
CA GLN A 693 -3.87 -40.55 4.11
C GLN A 693 -3.00 -41.59 4.85
N PHE A 694 -1.68 -41.45 4.73
CA PHE A 694 -0.71 -42.41 5.30
C PHE A 694 -0.38 -42.18 6.80
N GLU A 695 -1.00 -41.18 7.44
CA GLU A 695 -0.70 -40.79 8.81
C GLU A 695 -1.42 -41.73 9.80
N ARG A 696 -0.66 -42.37 10.69
CA ARG A 696 -1.20 -43.33 11.68
C ARG A 696 -1.48 -42.65 13.01
N LEU A 697 -2.68 -42.91 13.54
CA LEU A 697 -3.06 -42.54 14.90
C LEU A 697 -2.56 -43.58 15.90
N HIS A 698 -2.15 -43.13 17.09
CA HIS A 698 -1.71 -43.98 18.20
C HIS A 698 -2.36 -43.50 19.51
N GLU A 699 -2.65 -44.41 20.45
CA GLU A 699 -3.38 -44.05 21.69
C GLU A 699 -2.67 -42.98 22.53
N TYR A 700 -1.32 -42.98 22.56
CA TYR A 700 -0.52 -42.00 23.29
C TYR A 700 -0.67 -40.56 22.76
N MET A 701 -1.23 -40.38 21.56
CA MET A 701 -1.53 -39.06 21.01
C MET A 701 -2.78 -38.42 21.62
N PHE A 702 -3.60 -39.20 22.34
CA PHE A 702 -4.90 -38.78 22.85
C PHE A 702 -4.93 -38.63 24.37
N PHE A 703 -5.27 -37.42 24.84
CA PHE A 703 -5.61 -37.15 26.23
C PHE A 703 -7.13 -37.21 26.44
N ASP A 704 -7.56 -37.54 27.65
CA ASP A 704 -8.96 -37.44 28.07
C ASP A 704 -9.26 -36.01 28.54
N ASP A 705 -10.42 -35.50 28.16
CA ASP A 705 -10.82 -34.11 28.33
C ASP A 705 -12.10 -34.06 29.16
N GLU A 706 -12.07 -33.35 30.29
CA GLU A 706 -13.16 -33.35 31.28
C GLU A 706 -14.45 -32.70 30.75
N THR A 707 -14.40 -31.95 29.64
CA THR A 707 -15.57 -31.35 28.96
C THR A 707 -16.56 -32.36 28.34
N SER A 708 -16.37 -33.66 28.60
CA SER A 708 -17.22 -34.77 28.13
C SER A 708 -18.71 -34.67 28.51
N THR A 709 -19.08 -33.89 29.53
CA THR A 709 -20.48 -33.50 29.79
C THR A 709 -20.84 -32.24 29.01
N GLY A 710 -21.56 -32.40 27.90
CA GLY A 710 -21.92 -31.33 26.95
C GLY A 710 -22.95 -30.31 27.46
N SER A 711 -22.61 -29.55 28.49
CA SER A 711 -23.44 -28.48 29.08
C SER A 711 -22.70 -27.14 29.25
N GLY A 712 -21.51 -26.99 28.66
CA GLY A 712 -20.81 -25.71 28.54
C GLY A 712 -21.24 -24.96 27.27
N PRO A 713 -21.57 -23.65 27.29
CA PRO A 713 -22.12 -22.94 26.13
C PRO A 713 -21.18 -22.74 24.92
N CYS A 714 -19.92 -23.20 24.96
CA CYS A 714 -18.85 -22.72 24.09
C CYS A 714 -17.87 -23.83 23.64
N GLY A 715 -18.33 -25.08 23.49
CA GLY A 715 -17.49 -26.20 23.04
C GLY A 715 -17.75 -26.62 21.59
N ALA A 716 -16.73 -26.53 20.72
CA ALA A 716 -16.83 -27.06 19.35
C ALA A 716 -16.87 -28.60 19.33
N SER A 717 -17.68 -29.17 18.43
CA SER A 717 -17.82 -30.62 18.30
C SER A 717 -16.53 -31.30 17.81
N GLY A 718 -16.40 -32.60 18.03
CA GLY A 718 -15.23 -33.38 17.58
C GLY A 718 -14.99 -33.28 16.07
N GLU A 719 -16.08 -33.29 15.29
CA GLU A 719 -16.07 -33.09 13.84
C GLU A 719 -15.68 -31.65 13.45
N GLU A 720 -16.21 -30.65 14.13
CA GLU A 720 -15.92 -29.24 13.85
C GLU A 720 -14.44 -28.90 14.10
N LEU A 721 -13.87 -29.44 15.18
CA LEU A 721 -12.43 -29.33 15.47
C LEU A 721 -11.58 -29.93 14.35
N VAL A 722 -11.90 -31.15 13.88
CA VAL A 722 -11.20 -31.80 12.76
C VAL A 722 -11.36 -31.00 11.47
N ARG A 723 -12.56 -30.47 11.20
CA ARG A 723 -12.86 -29.66 10.01
C ARG A 723 -12.11 -28.32 10.00
N ARG A 724 -11.97 -27.66 11.16
CA ARG A 724 -11.15 -26.44 11.33
C ARG A 724 -9.67 -26.75 11.13
N ALA A 725 -9.13 -27.77 11.80
CA ALA A 725 -7.73 -28.17 11.65
C ALA A 725 -7.38 -28.59 10.21
N LEU A 726 -8.28 -29.30 9.52
CA LEU A 726 -8.11 -29.68 8.12
C LEU A 726 -8.08 -28.45 7.20
N ARG A 727 -8.93 -27.45 7.44
CA ARG A 727 -8.93 -26.18 6.71
C ARG A 727 -7.61 -25.43 6.91
N ILE A 728 -7.05 -25.45 8.12
CA ILE A 728 -5.74 -24.84 8.43
C ILE A 728 -4.62 -25.59 7.69
N ALA A 729 -4.56 -26.92 7.76
CA ALA A 729 -3.54 -27.73 7.06
C ALA A 729 -3.61 -27.59 5.52
N THR A 730 -4.82 -27.52 4.97
CA THR A 730 -5.05 -27.28 3.53
C THR A 730 -4.53 -25.90 3.13
N ARG A 731 -4.90 -24.84 3.88
CA ARG A 731 -4.42 -23.47 3.61
C ARG A 731 -2.91 -23.31 3.80
N SER A 732 -2.32 -23.99 4.79
CA SER A 732 -0.87 -24.05 5.00
C SER A 732 -0.16 -24.67 3.79
N SER A 733 -0.73 -25.75 3.24
CA SER A 733 -0.26 -26.37 2.00
C SER A 733 -0.39 -25.43 0.80
N ASP A 734 -1.48 -24.68 0.68
CA ASP A 734 -1.69 -23.69 -0.38
C ASP A 734 -0.73 -22.50 -0.29
N CYS A 735 -0.59 -21.89 0.89
CA CYS A 735 0.33 -20.77 1.12
C CYS A 735 1.80 -21.15 0.86
N SER A 736 2.16 -22.40 1.15
CA SER A 736 3.48 -22.95 0.82
C SER A 736 3.65 -23.18 -0.69
N ARG A 737 2.67 -23.85 -1.33
CA ARG A 737 2.64 -24.11 -2.78
C ARG A 737 2.65 -22.83 -3.62
N MET A 738 1.99 -21.77 -3.16
CA MET A 738 1.90 -20.48 -3.84
C MET A 738 3.06 -19.53 -3.51
N LEU A 739 3.98 -19.90 -2.61
CA LEU A 739 5.03 -19.03 -2.06
C LEU A 739 4.47 -17.71 -1.51
N SER A 740 3.33 -17.80 -0.81
CA SER A 740 2.60 -16.67 -0.25
C SER A 740 3.42 -15.89 0.79
N ASP A 741 3.09 -14.61 0.95
CA ASP A 741 3.77 -13.69 1.85
C ASP A 741 3.33 -13.83 3.32
N GLU A 742 4.09 -13.19 4.22
CA GLU A 742 3.89 -13.22 5.68
C GLU A 742 2.44 -12.84 6.06
N SER A 743 1.85 -11.86 5.36
CA SER A 743 0.46 -11.43 5.56
C SER A 743 -0.57 -12.50 5.19
N ALA A 744 -0.40 -13.18 4.05
CA ALA A 744 -1.30 -14.26 3.65
C ALA A 744 -1.22 -15.46 4.60
N TRP A 745 -0.02 -15.84 5.06
CA TRP A 745 0.16 -16.87 6.10
C TRP A 745 -0.54 -16.48 7.40
N ASN A 746 -0.37 -15.23 7.85
CA ASN A 746 -1.01 -14.69 9.04
C ASN A 746 -2.54 -14.81 8.96
N ASN A 747 -3.16 -14.28 7.90
CA ASN A 747 -4.62 -14.28 7.75
C ASN A 747 -5.25 -15.66 7.48
N LEU A 748 -4.54 -16.56 6.79
CA LEU A 748 -5.11 -17.84 6.34
C LEU A 748 -4.81 -19.01 7.27
N VAL A 749 -3.68 -18.98 7.97
CA VAL A 749 -3.16 -20.10 8.77
C VAL A 749 -3.00 -19.73 10.25
N HIS A 750 -2.37 -18.60 10.56
CA HIS A 750 -1.99 -18.29 11.95
C HIS A 750 -3.16 -17.76 12.79
N SER A 751 -3.88 -16.71 12.36
CA SER A 751 -5.05 -16.23 13.11
C SER A 751 -6.12 -17.31 13.32
N PRO A 752 -6.50 -18.13 12.32
CA PRO A 752 -7.48 -19.21 12.53
C PRO A 752 -6.99 -20.34 13.47
N LEU A 753 -5.69 -20.48 13.69
CA LEU A 753 -5.12 -21.43 14.65
C LEU A 753 -5.15 -20.85 16.08
N LEU A 754 -4.85 -19.56 16.23
CA LEU A 754 -4.96 -18.84 17.51
C LEU A 754 -6.42 -18.67 17.97
N ASP A 755 -7.34 -18.46 17.02
CA ASP A 755 -8.79 -18.49 17.23
C ASP A 755 -9.25 -19.85 17.79
N MET A 756 -8.82 -20.95 17.15
CA MET A 756 -9.10 -22.31 17.60
C MET A 756 -8.45 -22.65 18.96
N LEU A 757 -7.30 -22.04 19.30
CA LEU A 757 -6.67 -22.15 20.63
C LEU A 757 -7.53 -21.48 21.72
N VAL A 758 -7.93 -20.23 21.50
CA VAL A 758 -8.61 -19.41 22.52
C VAL A 758 -10.06 -19.87 22.71
N TYR A 759 -10.81 -20.10 21.63
CA TYR A 759 -12.24 -20.39 21.70
C TYR A 759 -12.56 -21.89 21.81
N ASP A 760 -12.01 -22.73 20.91
CA ASP A 760 -12.47 -24.12 20.76
C ASP A 760 -11.75 -25.15 21.66
N MET A 761 -10.52 -24.83 22.08
CA MET A 761 -9.58 -25.75 22.71
C MET A 761 -9.30 -25.39 24.18
N LYS A 762 -10.35 -25.11 24.97
CA LYS A 762 -10.24 -24.81 26.41
C LYS A 762 -10.21 -26.10 27.24
N ASP A 763 -9.32 -26.17 28.23
CA ASP A 763 -9.10 -27.32 29.12
C ASP A 763 -9.66 -27.11 30.53
N SER A 764 -9.91 -25.86 30.95
CA SER A 764 -10.42 -25.52 32.28
C SER A 764 -11.20 -24.19 32.28
N PRO A 765 -12.16 -23.98 33.19
CA PRO A 765 -13.14 -22.89 33.10
C PRO A 765 -12.60 -21.47 33.36
N ASN A 766 -11.32 -21.32 33.72
CA ASN A 766 -10.68 -20.02 33.97
C ASN A 766 -9.73 -19.59 32.82
N GLN A 767 -9.79 -20.24 31.66
CA GLN A 767 -8.89 -19.95 30.54
C GLN A 767 -9.30 -18.72 29.70
N ASP A 768 -10.50 -18.19 29.91
CA ASP A 768 -11.05 -16.98 29.28
C ASP A 768 -10.29 -15.69 29.66
N VAL A 769 -9.39 -15.80 30.65
CA VAL A 769 -8.41 -14.77 31.03
C VAL A 769 -7.34 -14.55 29.94
N LEU A 770 -7.15 -15.46 28.99
CA LEU A 770 -6.15 -15.34 27.92
C LEU A 770 -6.80 -15.31 26.52
N ASP A 771 -6.44 -14.27 25.75
CA ASP A 771 -6.85 -14.05 24.37
C ASP A 771 -5.62 -13.72 23.49
N PHE A 772 -5.78 -13.49 22.18
CA PHE A 772 -4.70 -13.11 21.27
C PHE A 772 -4.99 -11.82 20.48
N VAL A 773 -3.95 -11.04 20.22
CA VAL A 773 -4.04 -9.81 19.42
C VAL A 773 -2.88 -9.71 18.43
N SER A 774 -3.14 -9.09 17.27
CA SER A 774 -2.13 -8.86 16.24
C SER A 774 -1.35 -7.57 16.50
N CYS A 775 -0.02 -7.66 16.53
CA CYS A 775 0.90 -6.57 16.90
C CYS A 775 1.82 -6.13 15.75
N THR A 776 1.52 -6.51 14.51
CA THR A 776 2.32 -6.21 13.30
C THR A 776 2.75 -4.73 13.14
N THR A 777 1.94 -3.79 13.64
CA THR A 777 2.20 -2.34 13.64
C THR A 777 2.80 -1.80 14.94
N THR A 778 2.69 -2.53 16.04
CA THR A 778 3.03 -2.11 17.41
C THR A 778 4.54 -2.03 17.61
N ASN A 779 5.02 -0.94 18.22
CA ASN A 779 6.45 -0.77 18.55
C ASN A 779 6.69 -1.02 20.05
N ILE A 780 7.94 -1.32 20.39
CA ILE A 780 8.47 -1.20 21.76
C ILE A 780 8.51 0.30 22.12
N ASP A 781 8.15 0.67 23.35
CA ASP A 781 8.33 2.01 23.89
C ASP A 781 9.83 2.33 24.07
N SER A 782 10.26 3.53 23.68
CA SER A 782 11.67 3.92 23.68
C SER A 782 12.31 3.91 25.08
N SER A 783 11.51 4.04 26.14
CA SER A 783 11.96 3.91 27.54
C SER A 783 12.50 2.51 27.89
N TYR A 784 12.05 1.45 27.21
CA TYR A 784 12.47 0.06 27.43
C TYR A 784 13.37 -0.50 26.31
N HIS A 785 13.56 0.22 25.20
CA HIS A 785 14.45 -0.22 24.12
C HIS A 785 15.92 -0.10 24.56
N ARG A 786 16.72 -1.16 24.36
CA ARG A 786 18.15 -1.21 24.73
C ARG A 786 19.11 -1.59 23.59
N PHE A 787 18.63 -1.81 22.37
CA PHE A 787 19.44 -2.29 21.24
C PHE A 787 19.34 -1.37 20.01
N PRO A 788 20.30 -1.42 19.06
CA PRO A 788 20.31 -0.48 17.91
C PRO A 788 19.33 -0.80 16.78
N ASP A 789 18.70 -1.98 16.75
CA ASP A 789 17.71 -2.35 15.72
C ASP A 789 16.32 -1.77 16.04
N ALA A 790 16.07 -0.54 15.56
CA ALA A 790 14.92 0.32 15.86
C ALA A 790 13.54 -0.17 15.32
N ALA A 791 13.41 -1.43 14.93
CA ALA A 791 12.17 -2.01 14.36
C ALA A 791 11.97 -3.47 14.81
N SER A 792 12.25 -3.75 16.07
CA SER A 792 11.97 -5.05 16.70
C SER A 792 10.50 -5.10 17.12
N ARG A 793 9.69 -5.87 16.38
CA ARG A 793 8.27 -6.13 16.62
C ARG A 793 8.01 -7.63 16.60
N VAL A 794 6.77 -8.02 16.91
CA VAL A 794 6.23 -9.37 16.76
C VAL A 794 4.85 -9.29 16.07
N ASP A 795 4.45 -10.34 15.37
CA ASP A 795 3.18 -10.34 14.61
C ASP A 795 1.94 -10.52 15.49
N TYR A 796 2.06 -11.26 16.59
CA TYR A 796 0.99 -11.46 17.58
C TYR A 796 1.55 -11.52 19.00
N VAL A 797 0.69 -11.26 19.98
CA VAL A 797 0.90 -11.61 21.39
C VAL A 797 -0.34 -12.30 21.95
N LEU A 798 -0.13 -13.19 22.92
CA LEU A 798 -1.18 -13.62 23.84
C LEU A 798 -1.29 -12.56 24.95
N GLN A 799 -2.48 -12.01 25.13
CA GLN A 799 -2.80 -10.97 26.11
C GLN A 799 -3.61 -11.55 27.26
N LEU A 800 -3.43 -11.01 28.46
CA LEU A 800 -4.19 -11.37 29.65
C LEU A 800 -5.25 -10.29 29.90
N LEU A 801 -6.47 -10.72 30.18
CA LEU A 801 -7.68 -9.90 30.34
C LEU A 801 -8.12 -9.90 31.81
N PRO A 802 -7.72 -8.90 32.63
CA PRO A 802 -7.98 -8.90 34.07
C PRO A 802 -9.47 -8.96 34.43
N GLU A 803 -10.34 -8.46 33.55
CA GLU A 803 -11.80 -8.44 33.69
C GLU A 803 -12.46 -9.83 33.58
N HIS A 804 -11.77 -10.83 33.00
CA HIS A 804 -12.26 -12.21 32.92
C HIS A 804 -11.76 -13.10 34.08
N ASP A 805 -10.93 -12.57 34.98
CA ASP A 805 -10.49 -13.29 36.17
C ASP A 805 -11.50 -13.09 37.33
N PRO A 806 -12.23 -14.13 37.80
CA PRO A 806 -13.23 -13.98 38.86
C PRO A 806 -12.65 -13.60 40.24
N THR A 807 -11.31 -13.64 40.41
CA THR A 807 -10.62 -13.13 41.60
C THR A 807 -10.37 -11.62 41.56
N MET A 808 -10.51 -10.98 40.39
CA MET A 808 -10.27 -9.54 40.19
C MET A 808 -11.55 -8.73 40.35
N ARG A 809 -11.63 -7.90 41.40
CA ARG A 809 -12.74 -6.96 41.62
C ARG A 809 -12.32 -5.52 41.30
N ARG A 810 -12.34 -5.15 40.02
CA ARG A 810 -12.19 -3.76 39.56
C ARG A 810 -13.44 -3.32 38.81
N SER A 811 -13.87 -2.08 39.02
CA SER A 811 -14.83 -1.43 38.13
C SER A 811 -14.17 -1.13 36.78
N HIS A 812 -14.90 -1.37 35.69
CA HIS A 812 -14.43 -1.10 34.32
C HIS A 812 -14.00 0.38 34.13
N GLU A 813 -14.66 1.31 34.83
CA GLU A 813 -14.33 2.73 34.89
C GLU A 813 -12.89 3.02 35.36
N ALA A 814 -12.32 2.16 36.23
CA ALA A 814 -10.95 2.32 36.73
C ALA A 814 -9.85 1.92 35.72
N LEU A 815 -10.22 1.23 34.64
CA LEU A 815 -9.32 0.90 33.51
C LEU A 815 -9.38 1.97 32.40
N LEU A 816 -10.47 2.75 32.35
CA LEU A 816 -10.72 3.76 31.30
C LEU A 816 -10.28 5.20 31.69
N ALA A 817 -9.75 5.40 32.89
CA ALA A 817 -9.29 6.71 33.35
C ALA A 817 -7.92 7.09 32.75
N ASP A 818 -7.67 8.40 32.55
CA ASP A 818 -6.39 8.99 32.12
C ASP A 818 -5.19 8.72 33.07
N THR A 819 -5.42 7.95 34.14
CA THR A 819 -4.45 7.53 35.17
C THR A 819 -4.27 6.00 35.24
N ALA A 820 -4.83 5.24 34.29
CA ALA A 820 -4.66 3.78 34.23
C ALA A 820 -3.17 3.39 34.13
N PRO A 821 -2.67 2.44 34.96
CA PRO A 821 -1.28 2.04 34.96
C PRO A 821 -0.91 1.26 33.69
N CYS A 822 0.31 1.46 33.21
CA CYS A 822 0.83 0.82 32.01
C CYS A 822 1.34 -0.60 32.32
N PHE A 823 0.72 -1.63 31.73
CA PHE A 823 0.98 -3.03 32.02
C PHE A 823 1.94 -3.74 31.05
N ASN A 824 2.46 -3.07 30.02
CA ASN A 824 3.50 -3.63 29.15
C ASN A 824 4.44 -2.57 28.54
N TRP A 825 5.45 -3.05 27.82
CA TRP A 825 6.58 -2.28 27.25
C TRP A 825 6.32 -1.75 25.84
N THR A 826 5.09 -1.84 25.34
CA THR A 826 4.75 -1.39 23.98
C THR A 826 4.38 0.09 23.96
N ALA A 827 4.48 0.73 22.80
CA ALA A 827 4.14 2.14 22.59
C ALA A 827 2.65 2.37 22.26
N ASP A 828 1.80 1.34 22.35
CA ASP A 828 0.38 1.40 21.98
C ASP A 828 -0.49 1.54 23.24
N ARG A 829 -1.10 2.71 23.43
CA ARG A 829 -1.92 3.05 24.61
C ARG A 829 -3.17 2.18 24.81
N LEU A 830 -3.66 1.51 23.77
CA LEU A 830 -4.77 0.56 23.91
C LEU A 830 -4.25 -0.79 24.40
N LEU A 831 -3.13 -1.26 23.82
CA LEU A 831 -2.50 -2.50 24.25
C LEU A 831 -1.88 -2.38 25.65
N GLN A 832 -1.35 -1.21 26.05
CA GLN A 832 -0.79 -0.93 27.38
C GLN A 832 -1.75 -1.21 28.56
N GLN A 833 -3.05 -1.33 28.30
CA GLN A 833 -4.08 -1.67 29.30
C GLN A 833 -4.10 -3.18 29.67
N TYR A 834 -3.37 -4.02 28.93
CA TYR A 834 -3.38 -5.47 29.08
C TYR A 834 -1.96 -6.03 29.32
N PRO A 835 -1.74 -6.85 30.37
CA PRO A 835 -0.48 -7.57 30.55
C PRO A 835 -0.28 -8.59 29.42
N LEU A 836 0.94 -8.67 28.87
CA LEU A 836 1.26 -9.56 27.74
C LEU A 836 2.01 -10.80 28.23
N ALA A 837 1.68 -11.96 27.66
CA ALA A 837 2.11 -13.25 28.18
C ALA A 837 3.12 -14.00 27.29
N VAL A 838 2.81 -14.18 26.00
CA VAL A 838 3.64 -14.92 25.04
C VAL A 838 3.67 -14.15 23.73
N SER A 839 4.87 -13.95 23.16
CA SER A 839 5.04 -13.20 21.91
C SER A 839 5.34 -14.12 20.73
N ILE A 840 4.73 -13.88 19.57
CA ILE A 840 4.79 -14.74 18.38
C ILE A 840 5.31 -13.94 17.18
N GLU A 841 6.50 -14.29 16.70
CA GLU A 841 7.13 -13.73 15.50
C GLU A 841 7.02 -14.73 14.35
N THR A 842 6.34 -14.35 13.26
CA THR A 842 6.10 -15.25 12.12
C THR A 842 7.01 -14.91 10.97
N LYS A 843 7.49 -15.89 10.22
CA LYS A 843 8.35 -15.68 9.06
C LYS A 843 7.88 -16.53 7.89
N ARG A 844 7.87 -15.93 6.70
CA ARG A 844 7.55 -16.62 5.45
C ARG A 844 8.41 -17.89 5.27
N TYR A 845 7.90 -18.83 4.47
CA TYR A 845 8.62 -20.04 4.09
C TYR A 845 10.01 -19.71 3.51
N GLY A 846 11.05 -20.43 3.94
CA GLY A 846 12.45 -20.13 3.61
C GLY A 846 13.02 -18.86 4.26
N GLY A 847 12.39 -18.35 5.32
CA GLY A 847 12.89 -17.27 6.16
C GLY A 847 14.19 -17.59 6.90
N ASN A 848 14.73 -16.61 7.63
CA ASN A 848 15.90 -16.80 8.50
C ASN A 848 15.45 -16.89 9.96
N THR A 849 15.33 -18.10 10.49
CA THR A 849 14.95 -18.39 11.90
C THR A 849 15.80 -17.59 12.88
N ALA A 850 17.11 -17.50 12.63
CA ALA A 850 18.06 -16.76 13.46
C ALA A 850 17.85 -15.23 13.47
N LYS A 851 17.04 -14.68 12.54
CA LYS A 851 16.56 -13.29 12.63
C LYS A 851 15.25 -13.19 13.42
N GLY A 852 14.34 -14.15 13.29
CA GLY A 852 13.14 -14.23 14.13
C GLY A 852 13.49 -14.33 15.62
N GLU A 853 14.40 -15.23 15.97
CA GLU A 853 14.98 -15.37 17.31
C GLU A 853 15.65 -14.08 17.82
N GLN A 854 16.25 -13.29 16.92
CA GLN A 854 16.88 -12.00 17.26
C GLN A 854 15.83 -10.91 17.52
N GLN A 855 14.81 -10.80 16.67
CA GLN A 855 13.72 -9.83 16.82
C GLN A 855 12.89 -10.09 18.08
N LEU A 856 12.48 -11.34 18.30
CA LEU A 856 11.81 -11.81 19.50
C LEU A 856 12.69 -11.64 20.75
N GLY A 857 14.00 -11.86 20.62
CA GLY A 857 14.98 -11.62 21.68
C GLY A 857 15.09 -10.16 22.11
N ILE A 858 15.06 -9.21 21.16
CA ILE A 858 15.04 -7.76 21.48
C ILE A 858 13.69 -7.38 22.12
N TRP A 859 12.59 -7.91 21.61
CA TRP A 859 11.24 -7.71 22.16
C TRP A 859 11.14 -8.20 23.61
N HIS A 860 11.62 -9.41 23.92
CA HIS A 860 11.68 -9.93 25.29
C HIS A 860 12.69 -9.17 26.17
N ALA A 861 13.78 -8.65 25.62
CA ALA A 861 14.72 -7.85 26.41
C ALA A 861 14.07 -6.54 26.90
N ALA A 862 13.20 -5.93 26.10
CA ALA A 862 12.38 -4.78 26.51
C ALA A 862 11.26 -5.19 27.50
N HIS A 863 10.64 -6.36 27.33
CA HIS A 863 9.72 -6.95 28.32
C HIS A 863 10.39 -7.09 29.69
N TRP A 864 11.55 -7.74 29.73
CA TRP A 864 12.35 -7.86 30.95
C TRP A 864 12.77 -6.51 31.55
N GLU A 865 13.03 -5.49 30.71
CA GLU A 865 13.40 -4.14 31.16
C GLU A 865 12.23 -3.40 31.81
N PHE A 866 11.03 -3.52 31.23
CA PHE A 866 9.79 -3.04 31.82
C PHE A 866 9.54 -3.71 33.18
N LEU A 867 9.62 -5.04 33.28
CA LEU A 867 9.44 -5.73 34.55
C LEU A 867 10.49 -5.29 35.60
N ALA A 868 11.77 -5.17 35.21
CA ALA A 868 12.82 -4.68 36.09
C ALA A 868 12.56 -3.27 36.63
N SER A 869 11.98 -2.39 35.81
CA SER A 869 11.64 -1.01 36.22
C SER A 869 10.52 -0.93 37.25
N TRP A 870 9.65 -1.93 37.32
CA TRP A 870 8.54 -2.01 38.29
C TRP A 870 8.87 -2.80 39.57
N VAL A 871 9.54 -3.95 39.44
CA VAL A 871 9.66 -4.93 40.54
C VAL A 871 11.07 -5.02 41.14
N GLY A 872 12.05 -4.34 40.54
CA GLY A 872 13.46 -4.50 40.89
C GLY A 872 14.06 -5.80 40.35
N VAL A 873 15.16 -6.26 40.94
CA VAL A 873 15.96 -7.37 40.40
C VAL A 873 15.64 -8.73 41.05
N GLU A 874 15.29 -8.76 42.34
CA GLU A 874 15.10 -10.04 43.06
C GLU A 874 13.85 -10.81 42.59
N PRO A 875 12.63 -10.21 42.48
CA PRO A 875 11.43 -10.95 42.06
C PRO A 875 11.48 -11.49 40.63
N LEU A 876 12.36 -10.95 39.77
CA LEU A 876 12.60 -11.48 38.42
C LEU A 876 13.29 -12.85 38.43
N SER A 877 14.04 -13.16 39.49
CA SER A 877 14.69 -14.47 39.67
C SER A 877 13.65 -15.58 39.72
N ASP A 878 12.53 -15.32 40.40
CA ASP A 878 11.47 -16.30 40.67
C ASP A 878 10.62 -16.60 39.43
N LEU A 879 10.46 -15.62 38.53
CA LEU A 879 9.83 -15.83 37.23
C LEU A 879 10.69 -16.72 36.30
N GLY A 880 12.02 -16.58 36.39
CA GLY A 880 13.01 -17.45 35.75
C GLY A 880 13.16 -17.31 34.23
N PHE A 881 12.07 -17.32 33.47
CA PHE A 881 12.09 -17.26 32.00
C PHE A 881 10.84 -16.62 31.38
N LEU A 882 10.96 -16.20 30.12
CA LEU A 882 9.86 -15.74 29.26
C LEU A 882 9.83 -16.57 27.96
N PRO A 883 8.76 -17.32 27.67
CA PRO A 883 8.60 -18.07 26.44
C PRO A 883 7.97 -17.24 25.32
N GLY A 884 8.39 -17.51 24.09
CA GLY A 884 7.84 -16.95 22.86
C GLY A 884 7.91 -17.97 21.73
N VAL A 885 7.37 -17.63 20.57
CA VAL A 885 7.26 -18.54 19.42
C VAL A 885 7.84 -17.88 18.18
N VAL A 886 8.63 -18.64 17.43
CA VAL A 886 9.03 -18.32 16.06
C VAL A 886 8.35 -19.30 15.11
N VAL A 887 7.58 -18.79 14.16
CA VAL A 887 6.90 -19.57 13.12
C VAL A 887 7.65 -19.40 11.79
N GLN A 888 7.90 -20.48 11.05
CA GLN A 888 8.53 -20.43 9.73
C GLN A 888 7.74 -21.23 8.70
N GLY A 889 6.75 -20.59 8.08
CA GLY A 889 5.78 -21.26 7.22
C GLY A 889 5.03 -22.36 7.99
N HIS A 890 5.30 -23.63 7.67
CA HIS A 890 4.66 -24.75 8.38
C HIS A 890 5.14 -24.91 9.83
N THR A 891 6.44 -24.70 10.11
CA THR A 891 7.09 -25.08 11.39
C THR A 891 6.84 -24.06 12.49
N TRP A 892 6.49 -24.53 13.68
CA TRP A 892 6.32 -23.73 14.91
C TRP A 892 7.37 -24.14 15.93
N SER A 893 8.13 -23.17 16.44
CA SER A 893 9.23 -23.42 17.38
C SER A 893 9.18 -22.50 18.61
N LEU A 894 9.41 -23.09 19.77
CA LEU A 894 9.54 -22.41 21.06
C LEU A 894 10.90 -21.71 21.14
N VAL A 895 10.91 -20.44 21.51
CA VAL A 895 12.10 -19.68 21.88
C VAL A 895 11.94 -19.25 23.34
N ILE A 896 12.94 -19.54 24.17
CA ILE A 896 12.96 -19.11 25.57
C ILE A 896 13.96 -17.96 25.71
N THR A 897 13.61 -16.92 26.47
CA THR A 897 14.59 -15.97 27.00
C THR A 897 14.69 -16.01 28.52
N THR A 898 15.91 -15.82 29.02
CA THR A 898 16.22 -15.70 30.44
C THR A 898 17.03 -14.42 30.64
N ARG A 899 16.85 -13.71 31.77
CA ARG A 899 17.65 -12.53 32.10
C ARG A 899 18.54 -12.77 33.31
N ARG A 900 19.78 -12.31 33.22
CA ARG A 900 20.73 -12.23 34.35
C ARG A 900 21.40 -10.86 34.32
N GLN A 901 21.13 -10.05 35.33
CA GLN A 901 21.54 -8.63 35.36
C GLN A 901 21.07 -7.91 34.08
N ALA A 902 21.96 -7.23 33.34
CA ALA A 902 21.65 -6.59 32.06
C ALA A 902 21.77 -7.52 30.82
N THR A 903 22.10 -8.80 31.00
CA THR A 903 22.19 -9.77 29.89
C THR A 903 20.89 -10.55 29.73
N THR A 904 20.27 -10.45 28.56
CA THR A 904 19.20 -11.35 28.11
C THR A 904 19.82 -12.45 27.23
N THR A 905 19.53 -13.71 27.54
CA THR A 905 19.98 -14.89 26.80
C THR A 905 18.80 -15.47 26.03
N VAL A 906 18.91 -15.52 24.70
CA VAL A 906 17.98 -16.23 23.81
C VAL A 906 18.45 -17.67 23.67
N LEU A 907 17.64 -18.62 24.14
CA LEU A 907 17.86 -20.04 23.95
C LEU A 907 17.29 -20.45 22.58
N CYS A 908 18.09 -21.18 21.79
CA CYS A 908 17.74 -21.62 20.44
C CYS A 908 16.37 -22.29 20.33
N SER A 909 15.71 -22.03 19.18
CA SER A 909 14.41 -22.58 18.79
C SER A 909 14.30 -24.10 18.94
N VAL A 910 13.28 -24.57 19.65
CA VAL A 910 12.88 -25.99 19.73
C VAL A 910 11.59 -26.17 18.94
N GLU A 911 11.62 -26.92 17.84
CA GLU A 911 10.43 -27.24 17.04
C GLU A 911 9.49 -28.17 17.84
N PHE A 912 8.22 -27.75 17.99
CA PHE A 912 7.21 -28.53 18.72
C PHE A 912 6.06 -29.02 17.85
N GLY A 913 5.87 -28.46 16.65
CA GLY A 913 4.83 -28.91 15.72
C GLY A 913 4.90 -28.21 14.38
N ASN A 914 4.13 -28.70 13.41
CA ASN A 914 4.03 -28.09 12.09
C ASN A 914 2.60 -28.13 11.53
N THR A 915 2.16 -27.08 10.84
CA THR A 915 0.82 -27.01 10.22
C THR A 915 0.73 -27.72 8.86
N GLY A 916 1.70 -28.59 8.52
CA GLY A 916 1.77 -29.30 7.25
C GLY A 916 0.88 -30.54 7.13
N SER A 917 0.41 -31.09 8.25
CA SER A 917 -0.60 -32.17 8.29
C SER A 917 -1.71 -31.89 9.30
N LEU A 918 -2.80 -32.66 9.22
CA LEU A 918 -3.94 -32.55 10.14
C LEU A 918 -3.54 -32.84 11.59
N VAL A 919 -2.79 -33.91 11.85
CA VAL A 919 -2.23 -34.21 13.18
C VAL A 919 -1.22 -33.14 13.60
N GLY A 920 -0.45 -32.61 12.65
CA GLY A 920 0.50 -31.52 12.89
C GLY A 920 -0.17 -30.22 13.38
N VAL A 921 -1.35 -29.85 12.89
CA VAL A 921 -2.10 -28.69 13.41
C VAL A 921 -2.49 -28.89 14.87
N PHE A 922 -2.96 -30.09 15.26
CA PHE A 922 -3.21 -30.40 16.67
C PHE A 922 -1.93 -30.44 17.51
N GLN A 923 -0.81 -30.87 16.94
CA GLN A 923 0.51 -30.80 17.58
C GLN A 923 0.92 -29.35 17.92
N VAL A 924 0.70 -28.40 17.00
CA VAL A 924 0.91 -26.97 17.24
C VAL A 924 -0.05 -26.44 18.32
N LEU A 925 -1.34 -26.80 18.24
CA LEU A 925 -2.32 -26.42 19.26
C LEU A 925 -1.93 -26.94 20.65
N ALA A 926 -1.40 -28.16 20.78
CA ALA A 926 -0.96 -28.70 22.05
C ALA A 926 0.22 -27.92 22.66
N GLY A 927 1.21 -27.51 21.86
CA GLY A 927 2.31 -26.66 22.34
C GLY A 927 1.82 -25.27 22.78
N LEU A 928 0.86 -24.69 22.06
CA LEU A 928 0.23 -23.42 22.44
C LEU A 928 -0.69 -23.55 23.66
N ARG A 929 -1.38 -24.68 23.86
CA ARG A 929 -2.11 -25.00 25.10
C ARG A 929 -1.16 -25.06 26.28
N ARG A 930 0.02 -25.70 26.15
CA ARG A 930 1.02 -25.73 27.22
C ARG A 930 1.58 -24.34 27.55
N LEU A 931 1.79 -23.50 26.53
CA LEU A 931 2.15 -22.10 26.70
C LEU A 931 1.06 -21.32 27.46
N ARG A 932 -0.22 -21.45 27.09
CA ARG A 932 -1.36 -20.86 27.82
C ARG A 932 -1.41 -21.31 29.27
N SER A 933 -1.24 -22.61 29.53
CA SER A 933 -1.14 -23.15 30.89
C SER A 933 -0.05 -22.45 31.69
N TRP A 934 1.19 -22.38 31.18
CA TRP A 934 2.27 -21.65 31.86
C TRP A 934 1.93 -20.16 32.07
N SER A 935 1.28 -19.50 31.11
CA SER A 935 0.84 -18.10 31.25
C SER A 935 -0.16 -17.90 32.39
N LEU A 936 -1.08 -18.85 32.60
CA LEU A 936 -2.13 -18.77 33.62
C LEU A 936 -1.73 -19.34 34.98
N GLU A 937 -0.83 -20.33 35.00
CA GLU A 937 -0.34 -21.05 36.18
C GLU A 937 0.86 -20.36 36.84
N VAL A 938 1.71 -19.67 36.06
CA VAL A 938 2.99 -19.09 36.53
C VAL A 938 3.01 -17.57 36.35
N LEU A 939 2.88 -17.09 35.11
CA LEU A 939 3.09 -15.67 34.80
C LEU A 939 1.96 -14.78 35.36
N TRP A 940 0.70 -15.19 35.22
CA TRP A 940 -0.45 -14.40 35.67
C TRP A 940 -0.53 -14.24 37.20
N PRO A 941 -0.32 -15.28 38.04
CA PRO A 941 -0.15 -15.10 39.48
C PRO A 941 1.03 -14.17 39.82
N TRP A 942 2.17 -14.31 39.14
CA TRP A 942 3.33 -13.45 39.35
C TRP A 942 3.05 -11.98 38.99
N TYR A 943 2.28 -11.71 37.92
CA TYR A 943 1.79 -10.37 37.59
C TYR A 943 0.82 -9.80 38.64
N LYS A 944 -0.15 -10.59 39.11
CA LYS A 944 -1.08 -10.14 40.17
C LYS A 944 -0.38 -9.86 41.50
N GLN A 945 0.74 -10.51 41.77
CA GLN A 945 1.57 -10.26 42.96
C GLN A 945 2.43 -8.98 42.82
N HIS A 946 3.03 -8.73 41.65
CA HIS A 946 4.11 -7.74 41.52
C HIS A 946 3.80 -6.50 40.67
N LEU A 947 2.83 -6.51 39.75
CA LEU A 947 2.51 -5.32 38.95
C LEU A 947 1.52 -4.40 39.69
N PRO A 948 1.88 -3.13 39.95
CA PRO A 948 0.99 -2.18 40.59
C PRO A 948 -0.21 -1.90 39.68
N GLY A 949 -1.42 -2.16 40.19
CA GLY A 949 -2.64 -2.14 39.39
C GLY A 949 -3.27 -3.52 39.16
N LEU A 950 -2.60 -4.63 39.51
CA LEU A 950 -3.19 -5.98 39.48
C LEU A 950 -3.33 -6.63 40.86
N SER A 951 -2.65 -6.10 41.88
CA SER A 951 -2.81 -6.54 43.26
C SER A 951 -4.19 -6.16 43.84
N SER A 952 -4.74 -7.06 44.65
CA SER A 952 -5.97 -6.82 45.42
C SER A 952 -5.66 -6.17 46.78
N PRO A 953 -6.51 -5.25 47.28
CA PRO A 953 -6.33 -4.62 48.57
C PRO A 953 -6.73 -5.56 49.72
N SER A 954 -5.85 -6.49 50.08
CA SER A 954 -6.03 -7.38 51.24
C SER A 954 -4.68 -7.84 51.80
N ASN A 955 -4.28 -7.25 52.95
CA ASN A 955 -3.44 -7.80 54.05
C ASN A 955 -2.53 -6.76 54.74
N ASN A 956 -2.31 -5.56 54.17
CA ASN A 956 -1.37 -4.58 54.75
C ASN A 956 -1.97 -3.64 55.82
N GLU A 957 -3.25 -3.74 56.17
CA GLU A 957 -3.88 -2.86 57.17
C GLU A 957 -3.53 -3.22 58.64
N GLU A 958 -2.94 -4.41 58.90
CA GLU A 958 -2.51 -4.80 60.26
C GLU A 958 -1.10 -4.30 60.67
N GLN A 959 -0.32 -3.69 59.76
CA GLN A 959 1.06 -3.23 60.09
C GLN A 959 1.24 -1.71 60.16
N THR A 960 0.28 -0.90 59.72
CA THR A 960 0.40 0.57 59.68
C THR A 960 -0.22 1.30 60.86
N SER A 961 -0.97 0.63 61.74
CA SER A 961 -1.52 1.21 62.97
C SER A 961 -0.53 1.27 64.15
N ALA A 962 0.55 0.49 64.11
CA ALA A 962 1.49 0.33 65.22
C ALA A 962 2.61 1.39 65.32
N ALA A 963 2.73 2.28 64.32
CA ALA A 963 3.89 3.18 64.18
C ALA A 963 3.58 4.69 64.38
N ALA A 964 2.35 5.05 64.77
CA ALA A 964 1.86 6.43 64.79
C ALA A 964 1.44 6.95 66.18
N GLY A 965 2.06 6.45 67.26
CA GLY A 965 1.73 6.84 68.63
C GLY A 965 2.84 6.57 69.64
N GLY A 966 3.86 7.45 69.68
CA GLY A 966 5.01 7.21 70.57
C GLY A 966 6.14 8.23 70.56
N GLU A 967 5.86 9.55 70.49
CA GLU A 967 6.89 10.55 70.85
C GLU A 967 6.27 11.84 71.42
N ALA A 968 6.11 11.86 72.75
CA ALA A 968 5.81 13.03 73.56
C ALA A 968 6.24 12.75 75.00
N ILE A 969 6.94 13.73 75.62
CA ILE A 969 7.76 13.62 76.85
C ILE A 969 9.13 12.97 76.58
#